data_AF-A0A8B7ZG83-F1
#
_entry.id   AF-A0A8B7ZG83-F1
#
_cell.length_a   1.000
_cell.length_b   1.000
_cell.length_c   1.000
_cell.angle_alpha   90.00
_cell.angle_beta   90.00
_cell.angle_gamma   90.00
#
_symmetry.space_group_name_H-M   'P 1'
#
loop_
_entity.id
_entity.type
_entity.pdbx_description
1 polymer ?
#
loop_
_entity_poly.entity_id
_entity_poly.type
_entity_poly.pdbx_seq_one_letter_code
_entity_poly.pdbx_strand_id
1 'polypeptide(L)'
;MSDLAAKIPVTETSNPLTVDIDISTSYELVNLLHRCDSQIFEGWDPYKSNNIFSEQLIFNLQKVSERVFDILKKKSPACESVVFSGCGTSGRIGFLTARSFNNLLTNIDFKPCCEYIIAGDDKALLTSQEAPEDSPQAGVKALQQVCKKKKRVVYIGISCGLSAPFVAGQLLYCMEHLDVFTPVLLGFNPVEQARTQAIEGWSETFLSVVEKLVDAQHAGKGFIINPILGPEAITGSSRMKGGTATKFLLEIIMLNALRQLTSTLEPEDVADEGAQQALSADGAIRCTHLLRMYEEVCKDTYPQALSEGLHKVIDWAGGSLNAGGHVYYLGIDDTGLLGLVDASECPPTFGAEVSDVRGFVFGGYTTLGNKEGDLVIKSFPPVQELVPIIDKMQQSYEHSQQDSKLEIGASHFSGAVYHSLGPSDLVIFLTSSGSELDACMKMLAQMVCCKCSQVVVLACYRDINDTKEDILSQYFPKVVRIRIPTTQYIRSFMEEKDKKMSWFDLLGVHAARRFASELSCKLLLNAISTGAHIQKGKVYHNLMVDLKLSNSKLFRRGIEIVKSLATCSEDTALNAVLRALYGTNVVSEELRKVAVSEHTRVGSFKPKVIPTSIILASKSCLIHEAMEILLKFPVIRTALAQLCAVTSPPMVQFPP
;
A
#
# COMPACT_ATOMS: atom_id res chain seq x y z
N MET A 1 -31.97 8.74 0.96
CA MET A 1 -30.64 8.17 0.70
C MET A 1 -29.51 9.20 0.75
N SER A 2 -29.77 10.51 0.90
CA SER A 2 -28.74 11.56 0.86
C SER A 2 -27.99 11.84 2.16
N ASP A 3 -28.58 11.60 3.35
CA ASP A 3 -27.93 12.01 4.62
C ASP A 3 -27.11 10.89 5.30
N LEU A 4 -27.38 9.63 4.95
CA LEU A 4 -26.69 8.48 5.56
C LEU A 4 -25.41 8.09 4.80
N ALA A 5 -25.40 8.27 3.47
CA ALA A 5 -24.21 8.05 2.63
C ALA A 5 -23.10 9.08 2.89
N ALA A 6 -23.42 10.21 3.54
CA ALA A 6 -22.46 11.24 3.91
C ALA A 6 -21.56 10.85 5.11
N LYS A 7 -21.89 9.80 5.87
CA LYS A 7 -21.21 9.46 7.14
C LYS A 7 -20.10 8.41 7.04
N ILE A 8 -20.11 7.55 6.03
CA ILE A 8 -19.10 6.49 5.87
C ILE A 8 -17.89 7.08 5.14
N PRO A 9 -16.66 6.91 5.67
CA PRO A 9 -15.47 7.29 4.93
C PRO A 9 -15.42 6.61 3.57
N VAL A 10 -15.15 7.35 2.50
CA VAL A 10 -15.07 6.81 1.12
C VAL A 10 -14.13 5.60 1.06
N THR A 11 -13.01 5.63 1.78
CA THR A 11 -12.03 4.52 1.83
C THR A 11 -12.55 3.24 2.49
N GLU A 12 -13.60 3.31 3.31
CA GLU A 12 -14.25 2.15 3.93
C GLU A 12 -15.55 1.77 3.21
N THR A 13 -15.99 2.54 2.22
CA THR A 13 -17.22 2.22 1.47
C THR A 13 -17.00 1.03 0.53
N SER A 14 -18.02 0.20 0.34
CA SER A 14 -17.99 -0.89 -0.65
C SER A 14 -18.10 -0.32 -2.07
N ASN A 15 -17.28 -0.84 -2.99
CA ASN A 15 -17.33 -0.40 -4.39
C ASN A 15 -18.45 -1.12 -5.15
N PRO A 16 -19.43 -0.39 -5.72
CA PRO A 16 -20.57 -0.99 -6.41
C PRO A 16 -20.17 -1.74 -7.68
N LEU A 17 -18.98 -1.47 -8.25
CA LEU A 17 -18.49 -2.19 -9.42
C LEU A 17 -18.05 -3.62 -9.11
N THR A 18 -17.68 -3.91 -7.86
CA THR A 18 -16.99 -5.16 -7.48
C THR A 18 -17.77 -6.02 -6.51
N VAL A 19 -19.06 -5.76 -6.32
CA VAL A 19 -19.89 -6.54 -5.38
C VAL A 19 -19.80 -8.05 -5.64
N ASP A 20 -19.67 -8.46 -6.90
CA ASP A 20 -19.58 -9.87 -7.31
C ASP A 20 -18.16 -10.29 -7.75
N ILE A 21 -17.12 -9.56 -7.29
CA ILE A 21 -15.73 -9.88 -7.64
C ILE A 21 -15.29 -11.25 -7.12
N ASP A 22 -15.89 -11.75 -6.05
CA ASP A 22 -15.58 -13.04 -5.45
C ASP A 22 -16.04 -14.27 -6.27
N ILE A 23 -17.02 -14.08 -7.17
CA ILE A 23 -17.52 -15.12 -8.07
C ILE A 23 -17.09 -14.91 -9.53
N SER A 24 -16.30 -13.87 -9.79
CA SER A 24 -15.78 -13.54 -11.13
C SER A 24 -14.70 -14.51 -11.58
N THR A 25 -14.63 -14.78 -12.89
CA THR A 25 -13.47 -15.41 -13.51
C THR A 25 -12.24 -14.51 -13.39
N SER A 26 -11.03 -15.06 -13.53
CA SER A 26 -9.80 -14.24 -13.50
C SER A 26 -9.73 -13.18 -14.60
N TYR A 27 -10.37 -13.43 -15.74
CA TYR A 27 -10.47 -12.45 -16.82
C TYR A 27 -11.39 -11.27 -16.42
N GLU A 28 -12.58 -11.58 -15.91
CA GLU A 28 -13.54 -10.58 -15.43
C GLU A 28 -12.97 -9.79 -14.25
N LEU A 29 -12.29 -10.46 -13.32
CA LEU A 29 -11.62 -9.86 -12.18
C LEU A 29 -10.63 -8.79 -12.62
N VAL A 30 -9.76 -9.09 -13.59
CA VAL A 30 -8.80 -8.09 -14.11
C VAL A 30 -9.52 -6.88 -14.71
N ASN A 31 -10.62 -7.08 -15.44
CA ASN A 31 -11.43 -5.97 -15.96
C ASN A 31 -12.11 -5.16 -14.85
N LEU A 32 -12.58 -5.80 -13.79
CA LEU A 32 -13.15 -5.12 -12.62
C LEU A 32 -12.09 -4.27 -11.90
N LEU A 33 -10.88 -4.80 -11.69
CA LEU A 33 -9.77 -4.05 -11.13
C LEU A 33 -9.38 -2.86 -12.01
N HIS A 34 -9.30 -3.06 -13.33
CA HIS A 34 -9.02 -1.99 -14.29
C HIS A 34 -10.04 -0.84 -14.22
N ARG A 35 -11.34 -1.17 -14.12
CA ARG A 35 -12.39 -0.17 -13.96
C ARG A 35 -12.29 0.54 -12.61
N CYS A 36 -11.96 -0.18 -11.54
CA CYS A 36 -11.80 0.42 -10.21
C CYS A 36 -10.60 1.37 -10.13
N ASP A 37 -9.45 0.99 -10.69
CA ASP A 37 -8.27 1.85 -10.72
C ASP A 37 -8.48 3.05 -11.66
N SER A 38 -9.28 2.92 -12.73
CA SER A 38 -9.66 4.05 -13.58
C SER A 38 -10.47 5.13 -12.82
N GLN A 39 -11.22 4.77 -11.77
CA GLN A 39 -11.96 5.72 -10.95
C GLN A 39 -11.06 6.75 -10.24
N ILE A 40 -9.77 6.45 -10.05
CA ILE A 40 -8.77 7.41 -9.53
C ILE A 40 -8.80 8.71 -10.36
N PHE A 41 -9.00 8.58 -11.68
CA PHE A 41 -8.93 9.68 -12.64
C PHE A 41 -10.30 10.24 -13.03
N GLU A 42 -11.35 9.42 -12.96
CA GLU A 42 -12.74 9.81 -13.27
C GLU A 42 -13.42 10.59 -12.13
N GLY A 43 -12.93 10.42 -10.89
CA GLY A 43 -13.54 10.98 -9.69
C GLY A 43 -14.70 10.15 -9.15
N TRP A 44 -15.24 10.54 -7.99
CA TRP A 44 -16.25 9.78 -7.26
C TRP A 44 -17.39 10.67 -6.76
N ASP A 45 -18.65 10.31 -7.03
CA ASP A 45 -19.81 11.08 -6.56
C ASP A 45 -20.05 10.89 -5.05
N PRO A 46 -20.47 11.94 -4.31
CA PRO A 46 -20.75 13.32 -4.76
C PRO A 46 -19.51 14.23 -4.85
N TYR A 47 -18.31 13.70 -4.63
CA TYR A 47 -17.05 14.45 -4.53
C TYR A 47 -16.30 14.61 -5.86
N LYS A 48 -16.98 14.51 -7.01
CA LYS A 48 -16.32 14.61 -8.33
C LYS A 48 -15.54 15.90 -8.54
N SER A 49 -15.91 16.99 -7.88
CA SER A 49 -15.18 18.26 -7.91
C SER A 49 -13.82 18.19 -7.21
N ASN A 50 -13.65 17.29 -6.24
CA ASN A 50 -12.39 17.04 -5.52
C ASN A 50 -11.67 15.79 -6.05
N ASN A 51 -11.50 15.69 -7.37
CA ASN A 51 -10.78 14.59 -8.02
C ASN A 51 -9.27 14.89 -8.20
N ILE A 52 -8.54 13.96 -8.82
CA ILE A 52 -7.08 14.04 -9.03
C ILE A 52 -6.63 15.20 -9.95
N PHE A 53 -7.53 15.76 -10.76
CA PHE A 53 -7.29 16.91 -11.64
C PHE A 53 -7.92 18.21 -11.12
N SER A 54 -8.41 18.24 -9.87
CA SER A 54 -8.99 19.45 -9.31
C SER A 54 -7.96 20.57 -9.19
N GLU A 55 -8.39 21.81 -9.44
CA GLU A 55 -7.52 22.99 -9.35
C GLU A 55 -6.87 23.12 -7.97
N GLN A 56 -7.64 22.85 -6.91
CA GLN A 56 -7.15 22.90 -5.53
C GLN A 56 -6.04 21.87 -5.27
N LEU A 57 -6.18 20.65 -5.79
CA LEU A 57 -5.13 19.64 -5.66
C LEU A 57 -3.87 20.05 -6.41
N ILE A 58 -4.00 20.47 -7.67
CA ILE A 58 -2.86 20.88 -8.49
C ILE A 58 -2.12 22.05 -7.82
N PHE A 59 -2.87 23.02 -7.29
CA PHE A 59 -2.32 24.12 -6.51
C PHE A 59 -1.55 23.61 -5.27
N ASN A 60 -2.14 22.70 -4.49
CA ASN A 60 -1.48 22.14 -3.31
C ASN A 60 -0.22 21.34 -3.67
N LEU A 61 -0.25 20.53 -4.72
CA LEU A 61 0.91 19.79 -5.23
C LEU A 61 2.05 20.74 -5.58
N GLN A 62 1.73 21.80 -6.32
CA GLN A 62 2.71 22.83 -6.68
C GLN A 62 3.29 23.51 -5.43
N LYS A 63 2.46 23.91 -4.47
CA LYS A 63 2.93 24.56 -3.24
C LYS A 63 3.83 23.65 -2.41
N VAL A 64 3.51 22.37 -2.31
CA VAL A 64 4.39 21.41 -1.63
C VAL A 64 5.69 21.23 -2.41
N SER A 65 5.65 21.15 -3.75
CA SER A 65 6.87 21.12 -4.59
C SER A 65 7.77 22.34 -4.38
N GLU A 66 7.21 23.55 -4.26
CA GLU A 66 7.96 24.78 -3.95
C GLU A 66 8.69 24.66 -2.59
N ARG A 67 8.02 24.12 -1.57
CA ARG A 67 8.63 23.89 -0.24
C ARG A 67 9.73 22.83 -0.28
N VAL A 68 9.57 21.78 -1.09
CA VAL A 68 10.61 20.77 -1.31
C VAL A 68 11.79 21.38 -2.08
N PHE A 69 11.53 22.18 -3.11
CA PHE A 69 12.58 22.86 -3.88
C PHE A 69 13.45 23.76 -2.99
N ASP A 70 12.86 24.45 -2.01
CA ASP A 70 13.60 25.26 -1.03
C ASP A 70 14.68 24.48 -0.26
N ILE A 71 14.49 23.18 -0.10
CA ILE A 71 15.46 22.25 0.49
C ILE A 71 16.47 21.79 -0.58
N LEU A 72 15.97 21.35 -1.74
CA LEU A 72 16.80 20.76 -2.81
C LEU A 72 17.79 21.75 -3.43
N LYS A 73 17.44 23.05 -3.50
CA LYS A 73 18.32 24.08 -4.09
C LYS A 73 19.67 24.22 -3.38
N LYS A 74 19.80 23.67 -2.17
CA LYS A 74 21.07 23.53 -1.46
C LYS A 74 21.68 22.19 -1.83
N LYS A 75 22.73 22.16 -2.65
CA LYS A 75 23.45 20.91 -3.05
C LYS A 75 23.87 20.02 -1.86
N SER A 76 24.00 20.58 -0.66
CA SER A 76 24.29 19.86 0.58
C SER A 76 23.46 20.39 1.76
N PRO A 77 22.19 19.98 1.91
CA PRO A 77 21.30 20.50 2.95
C PRO A 77 21.54 19.78 4.29
N ALA A 78 22.63 20.11 4.98
CA ALA A 78 23.01 19.41 6.21
C ALA A 78 21.93 19.46 7.32
N CYS A 79 21.19 20.57 7.41
CA CYS A 79 20.17 20.82 8.44
C CYS A 79 18.74 20.79 7.91
N GLU A 80 18.49 20.31 6.69
CA GLU A 80 17.15 20.30 6.09
C GLU A 80 16.81 18.90 5.57
N SER A 81 15.52 18.59 5.48
CA SER A 81 15.07 17.28 5.01
C SER A 81 13.61 17.27 4.56
N VAL A 82 13.30 16.39 3.61
CA VAL A 82 11.93 15.96 3.30
C VAL A 82 11.70 14.65 4.03
N VAL A 83 10.64 14.56 4.85
CA VAL A 83 10.34 13.36 5.65
C VAL A 83 9.01 12.79 5.19
N PHE A 84 9.03 11.54 4.72
CA PHE A 84 7.82 10.77 4.39
C PHE A 84 7.46 9.88 5.56
N SER A 85 6.21 9.89 6.03
CA SER A 85 5.79 8.99 7.09
C SER A 85 4.43 8.35 6.85
N GLY A 86 4.27 7.09 7.27
CA GLY A 86 3.01 6.38 7.16
C GLY A 86 3.04 5.02 7.85
N CYS A 87 1.92 4.31 7.78
CA CYS A 87 1.74 2.97 8.35
C CYS A 87 1.50 1.95 7.24
N GLY A 88 1.91 0.69 7.43
CA GLY A 88 1.76 -0.37 6.44
C GLY A 88 2.24 0.05 5.04
N THR A 89 1.43 -0.19 4.00
CA THR A 89 1.72 0.22 2.62
C THR A 89 2.10 1.70 2.49
N SER A 90 1.43 2.62 3.19
CA SER A 90 1.74 4.05 3.12
C SER A 90 3.18 4.34 3.59
N GLY A 91 3.62 3.70 4.66
CA GLY A 91 5.00 3.81 5.14
C GLY A 91 6.02 3.17 4.19
N ARG A 92 5.68 2.01 3.59
CA ARG A 92 6.55 1.34 2.60
C ARG A 92 6.70 2.16 1.32
N ILE A 93 5.64 2.82 0.86
CA ILE A 93 5.71 3.74 -0.28
C ILE A 93 6.54 4.98 0.09
N GLY A 94 6.36 5.56 1.28
CA GLY A 94 7.20 6.66 1.75
C GLY A 94 8.69 6.31 1.78
N PHE A 95 9.02 5.08 2.20
CA PHE A 95 10.37 4.52 2.10
C PHE A 95 10.88 4.41 0.66
N LEU A 96 10.10 3.80 -0.23
CA LEU A 96 10.47 3.65 -1.65
C LEU A 96 10.70 5.01 -2.31
N THR A 97 9.83 6.00 -2.05
CA THR A 97 9.98 7.38 -2.51
C THR A 97 11.29 7.98 -1.98
N ALA A 98 11.53 7.96 -0.66
CA ALA A 98 12.74 8.52 -0.07
C ALA A 98 14.02 7.92 -0.68
N ARG A 99 14.05 6.59 -0.82
CA ARG A 99 15.16 5.85 -1.42
C ARG A 99 15.36 6.25 -2.89
N SER A 100 14.30 6.21 -3.69
CA SER A 100 14.35 6.52 -5.12
C SER A 100 14.87 7.93 -5.40
N PHE A 101 14.45 8.91 -4.61
CA PHE A 101 14.91 10.29 -4.77
C PHE A 101 16.31 10.52 -4.19
N ASN A 102 16.70 9.87 -3.10
CA ASN A 102 18.08 9.93 -2.62
C ASN A 102 19.08 9.32 -3.62
N ASN A 103 18.72 8.22 -4.28
CA ASN A 103 19.55 7.63 -5.33
C ASN A 103 19.66 8.58 -6.54
N LEU A 104 18.56 9.20 -6.94
CA LEU A 104 18.56 10.20 -8.01
C LEU A 104 19.45 11.41 -7.65
N LEU A 105 19.33 11.95 -6.43
CA LEU A 105 20.16 13.05 -5.94
C LEU A 105 21.65 12.68 -5.91
N THR A 106 21.99 11.49 -5.43
CA THR A 106 23.38 11.02 -5.37
C THR A 106 24.00 10.91 -6.76
N ASN A 107 23.24 10.43 -7.75
CA ASN A 107 23.70 10.31 -9.14
C ASN A 107 23.98 11.66 -9.82
N ILE A 108 23.54 12.77 -9.22
CA ILE A 108 23.75 14.12 -9.72
C ILE A 108 24.64 14.95 -8.78
N ASP A 109 25.39 14.29 -7.89
CA ASP A 109 26.30 14.86 -6.89
C ASP A 109 25.63 15.73 -5.81
N PHE A 110 24.36 15.48 -5.52
CA PHE A 110 23.65 16.10 -4.38
C PHE A 110 23.69 15.17 -3.17
N LYS A 111 23.78 15.75 -1.97
CA LYS A 111 23.66 14.95 -0.74
C LYS A 111 22.21 14.49 -0.53
N PRO A 112 21.99 13.22 -0.14
CA PRO A 112 20.68 12.72 0.28
C PRO A 112 20.02 13.63 1.32
N CYS A 113 18.73 13.89 1.15
CA CYS A 113 17.94 14.74 2.03
C CYS A 113 16.51 14.24 2.25
N CYS A 114 16.15 13.10 1.66
CA CYS A 114 14.87 12.45 1.88
C CYS A 114 15.00 11.43 3.01
N GLU A 115 14.06 11.44 3.93
CA GLU A 115 13.98 10.57 5.09
C GLU A 115 12.64 9.85 5.11
N TYR A 116 12.59 8.66 5.70
CA TYR A 116 11.34 7.94 5.93
C TYR A 116 11.16 7.57 7.40
N ILE A 117 9.88 7.46 7.80
CA ILE A 117 9.44 6.95 9.10
C ILE A 117 8.24 6.02 8.86
N ILE A 118 8.34 4.76 9.28
CA ILE A 118 7.25 3.78 9.19
C ILE A 118 6.89 3.29 10.59
N ALA A 119 5.59 3.15 10.87
CA ALA A 119 5.13 2.56 12.13
C ALA A 119 5.59 1.09 12.22
N GLY A 120 6.31 0.74 13.28
CA GLY A 120 6.94 -0.58 13.43
C GLY A 120 8.38 -0.67 12.88
N ASP A 121 8.99 0.48 12.54
CA ASP A 121 10.38 0.63 12.09
C ASP A 121 10.71 -0.27 10.89
N ASP A 122 11.99 -0.54 10.61
CA ASP A 122 12.39 -1.21 9.36
C ASP A 122 11.82 -2.63 9.23
N LYS A 123 11.48 -3.29 10.34
CA LYS A 123 10.77 -4.58 10.34
C LYS A 123 9.43 -4.51 9.63
N ALA A 124 8.74 -3.36 9.70
CA ALA A 124 7.49 -3.12 8.99
C ALA A 124 7.66 -3.05 7.47
N LEU A 125 8.87 -2.84 6.94
CA LEU A 125 9.14 -2.88 5.50
C LEU A 125 8.92 -4.29 4.91
N LEU A 126 9.16 -5.33 5.71
CA LEU A 126 9.15 -6.72 5.26
C LEU A 126 8.02 -7.56 5.86
N THR A 127 7.45 -7.11 6.99
CA THR A 127 6.38 -7.81 7.69
C THR A 127 5.24 -6.87 8.02
N SER A 128 4.04 -7.40 8.21
CA SER A 128 2.93 -6.60 8.72
C SER A 128 3.14 -6.31 10.22
N GLN A 129 3.18 -5.02 10.55
CA GLN A 129 3.30 -4.49 11.91
C GLN A 129 2.17 -3.46 12.08
N GLU A 130 0.95 -3.94 12.32
CA GLU A 130 -0.23 -3.07 12.38
C GLU A 130 -0.41 -2.37 13.73
N ALA A 131 -0.07 -3.04 14.84
CA ALA A 131 -0.28 -2.50 16.18
C ALA A 131 0.42 -1.15 16.44
N PRO A 132 1.65 -0.90 15.95
CA PRO A 132 2.29 0.40 16.08
C PRO A 132 1.54 1.59 15.44
N GLU A 133 0.60 1.35 14.51
CA GLU A 133 -0.25 2.39 13.89
C GLU A 133 -1.05 3.17 14.94
N ASP A 134 -1.45 2.52 16.03
CA ASP A 134 -2.36 3.08 17.05
C ASP A 134 -1.69 3.99 18.09
N SER A 135 -0.38 4.28 17.98
CA SER A 135 0.35 5.13 18.95
C SER A 135 0.77 6.50 18.39
N PRO A 136 0.07 7.59 18.74
CA PRO A 136 0.51 8.96 18.43
C PRO A 136 1.89 9.30 18.99
N GLN A 137 2.16 8.88 20.23
CA GLN A 137 3.40 9.19 20.94
C GLN A 137 4.61 8.49 20.29
N ALA A 138 4.43 7.25 19.80
CA ALA A 138 5.46 6.57 19.04
C ALA A 138 5.78 7.33 17.74
N GLY A 139 4.76 7.83 17.05
CA GLY A 139 4.91 8.67 15.86
C GLY A 139 5.73 9.93 16.14
N VAL A 140 5.39 10.68 17.19
CA VAL A 140 6.12 11.88 17.61
C VAL A 140 7.57 11.58 17.94
N LYS A 141 7.82 10.51 18.73
CA LYS A 141 9.17 10.11 19.12
C LYS A 141 10.04 9.77 17.90
N ALA A 142 9.49 9.02 16.93
CA ALA A 142 10.19 8.68 15.70
C ALA A 142 10.52 9.94 14.88
N LEU A 143 9.58 10.89 14.77
CA LEU A 143 9.78 12.16 14.09
C LEU A 143 10.86 13.01 14.75
N GLN A 144 10.84 13.15 16.07
CA GLN A 144 11.86 13.86 16.83
C GLN A 144 13.26 13.27 16.62
N GLN A 145 13.36 11.95 16.57
CA GLN A 145 14.63 11.26 16.37
C GLN A 145 15.19 11.49 14.96
N VAL A 146 14.37 11.35 13.91
CA VAL A 146 14.79 11.58 12.51
C VAL A 146 15.12 13.04 12.26
N CYS A 147 14.36 13.97 12.85
CA CYS A 147 14.53 15.40 12.65
C CYS A 147 15.51 16.05 13.65
N LYS A 148 16.25 15.26 14.42
CA LYS A 148 17.20 15.78 15.41
C LYS A 148 18.22 16.70 14.73
N LYS A 149 18.33 17.94 15.19
CA LYS A 149 19.20 19.02 14.65
C LYS A 149 18.77 19.57 13.28
N LYS A 150 17.62 19.18 12.74
CA LYS A 150 17.08 19.81 11.52
C LYS A 150 16.48 21.18 11.87
N LYS A 151 16.66 22.13 10.97
CA LYS A 151 16.17 23.52 11.09
C LYS A 151 15.00 23.80 10.14
N ARG A 152 14.82 22.98 9.11
CA ARG A 152 13.71 23.05 8.17
C ARG A 152 13.34 21.66 7.70
N VAL A 153 12.08 21.28 7.83
CA VAL A 153 11.58 19.97 7.46
C VAL A 153 10.26 20.12 6.71
N VAL A 154 10.18 19.55 5.50
CA VAL A 154 8.89 19.28 4.87
C VAL A 154 8.46 17.89 5.31
N TYR A 155 7.45 17.82 6.17
CA TYR A 155 6.91 16.56 6.67
C TYR A 155 5.67 16.18 5.86
N ILE A 156 5.66 14.99 5.27
CA ILE A 156 4.53 14.44 4.52
C ILE A 156 4.04 13.19 5.24
N GLY A 157 2.96 13.36 6.02
CA GLY A 157 2.25 12.29 6.72
C GLY A 157 1.19 11.66 5.84
N ILE A 158 1.24 10.34 5.68
CA ILE A 158 0.43 9.58 4.73
C ILE A 158 -0.54 8.69 5.52
N SER A 159 -1.84 8.97 5.38
CA SER A 159 -2.91 8.15 5.94
C SER A 159 -4.06 8.10 4.95
N CYS A 160 -4.16 7.02 4.15
CA CYS A 160 -5.19 6.90 3.11
C CYS A 160 -6.60 7.21 3.64
N GLY A 161 -6.95 6.64 4.81
CA GLY A 161 -8.25 6.79 5.44
C GLY A 161 -8.40 7.97 6.40
N LEU A 162 -7.38 8.82 6.57
CA LEU A 162 -7.36 9.88 7.59
C LEU A 162 -7.69 9.37 9.00
N SER A 163 -7.01 8.29 9.41
CA SER A 163 -7.40 7.52 10.59
C SER A 163 -6.26 7.00 11.47
N ALA A 164 -5.01 7.08 11.01
CA ALA A 164 -3.83 6.50 11.68
C ALA A 164 -3.33 7.38 12.84
N PRO A 165 -3.47 6.97 14.12
CA PRO A 165 -3.03 7.75 15.26
C PRO A 165 -1.54 8.14 15.23
N PHE A 166 -0.67 7.23 14.74
CA PHE A 166 0.76 7.46 14.54
C PHE A 166 1.05 8.72 13.71
N VAL A 167 0.32 8.91 12.60
CA VAL A 167 0.47 10.09 11.72
C VAL A 167 -0.18 11.33 12.35
N ALA A 168 -1.32 11.17 13.03
CA ALA A 168 -1.99 12.28 13.72
C ALA A 168 -1.09 12.94 14.76
N GLY A 169 -0.39 12.14 15.58
CA GLY A 169 0.57 12.66 16.56
C GLY A 169 1.70 13.47 15.92
N GLN A 170 2.24 12.97 14.80
CA GLN A 170 3.30 13.66 14.05
C GLN A 170 2.83 14.99 13.44
N LEU A 171 1.62 15.02 12.86
CA LEU A 171 1.04 16.25 12.32
C LEU A 171 0.83 17.30 13.41
N LEU A 172 0.26 16.89 14.56
CA LEU A 172 0.07 17.81 15.68
C LEU A 172 1.39 18.39 16.17
N TYR A 173 2.41 17.54 16.35
CA TYR A 173 3.75 17.99 16.74
C TYR A 173 4.36 18.97 15.71
N CYS A 174 4.22 18.71 14.42
CA CYS A 174 4.67 19.63 13.37
C CYS A 174 3.97 21.00 13.47
N MET A 175 2.66 21.03 13.74
CA MET A 175 1.89 22.27 13.88
C MET A 175 2.24 23.06 15.14
N GLU A 176 2.74 22.42 16.19
CA GLU A 176 3.30 23.10 17.37
C GLU A 176 4.68 23.73 17.12
N HIS A 177 5.36 23.34 16.03
CA HIS A 177 6.74 23.71 15.71
C HIS A 177 6.88 24.21 14.25
N LEU A 178 5.97 25.09 13.81
CA LEU A 178 5.91 25.62 12.44
C LEU A 178 7.13 26.48 12.03
N ASP A 179 8.01 26.84 12.98
CA ASP A 179 9.31 27.45 12.70
C ASP A 179 10.30 26.47 12.05
N VAL A 180 10.12 25.16 12.31
CA VAL A 180 10.92 24.08 11.73
C VAL A 180 10.15 23.31 10.66
N PHE A 181 8.87 23.03 10.87
CA PHE A 181 8.11 22.09 10.06
C PHE A 181 7.12 22.77 9.10
N THR A 182 7.04 22.22 7.89
CA THR A 182 5.88 22.36 7.00
C THR A 182 5.10 21.05 7.01
N PRO A 183 3.99 20.94 7.77
CA PRO A 183 3.14 19.75 7.79
C PRO A 183 2.33 19.61 6.50
N VAL A 184 2.39 18.42 5.91
CA VAL A 184 1.58 18.00 4.77
C VAL A 184 0.88 16.69 5.12
N LEU A 185 -0.43 16.63 4.92
CA LEU A 185 -1.23 15.41 5.04
C LEU A 185 -1.60 14.90 3.66
N LEU A 186 -1.36 13.61 3.40
CA LEU A 186 -1.81 12.91 2.19
C LEU A 186 -2.81 11.82 2.58
N GLY A 187 -4.02 11.90 2.05
CA GLY A 187 -5.11 10.92 2.26
C GLY A 187 -6.13 10.95 1.13
N PHE A 188 -7.25 10.22 1.26
CA PHE A 188 -8.23 10.07 0.17
C PHE A 188 -9.69 10.15 0.63
N ASN A 189 -9.91 10.70 1.82
CA ASN A 189 -11.23 11.06 2.33
C ASN A 189 -11.41 12.58 2.36
N PRO A 190 -12.65 13.07 2.26
CA PRO A 190 -13.00 14.42 2.68
C PRO A 190 -12.55 14.64 4.13
N VAL A 191 -12.16 15.87 4.47
CA VAL A 191 -11.62 16.17 5.80
C VAL A 191 -12.65 15.88 6.90
N GLU A 192 -13.94 16.08 6.61
CA GLU A 192 -15.07 15.85 7.51
C GLU A 192 -15.30 14.35 7.79
N GLN A 193 -14.71 13.46 6.97
CA GLN A 193 -14.76 12.01 7.14
C GLN A 193 -13.50 11.44 7.83
N ALA A 194 -12.61 12.29 8.34
CA ALA A 194 -11.51 11.85 9.19
C ALA A 194 -12.03 11.20 10.48
N ARG A 195 -11.23 10.29 11.05
CA ARG A 195 -11.61 9.50 12.24
C ARG A 195 -12.03 10.40 13.42
N THR A 196 -13.29 10.27 13.83
CA THR A 196 -13.92 11.05 14.91
C THR A 196 -13.79 10.41 16.28
N GLN A 197 -13.56 9.11 16.33
CA GLN A 197 -13.55 8.37 17.59
C GLN A 197 -12.25 8.63 18.34
N ALA A 198 -12.37 8.66 19.67
CA ALA A 198 -11.25 8.82 20.58
C ALA A 198 -10.10 7.85 20.27
N ILE A 199 -8.88 8.37 20.43
CA ILE A 199 -7.64 7.61 20.35
C ILE A 199 -7.23 7.26 21.77
N GLU A 200 -6.94 5.99 22.02
CA GLU A 200 -6.63 5.49 23.35
C GLU A 200 -5.40 6.20 23.94
N GLY A 201 -5.52 6.69 25.18
CA GLY A 201 -4.44 7.41 25.84
C GLY A 201 -4.08 8.76 25.20
N TRP A 202 -4.97 9.35 24.40
CA TRP A 202 -4.74 10.64 23.74
C TRP A 202 -5.98 11.52 23.73
N SER A 203 -5.79 12.84 23.85
CA SER A 203 -6.89 13.80 23.99
C SER A 203 -7.53 14.25 22.67
N GLU A 204 -6.86 13.99 21.55
CA GLU A 204 -7.26 14.44 20.23
C GLU A 204 -7.85 13.27 19.41
N THR A 205 -8.68 13.62 18.43
CA THR A 205 -9.13 12.68 17.39
C THR A 205 -8.31 12.95 16.13
N PHE A 206 -8.42 12.09 15.11
CA PHE A 206 -7.76 12.42 13.84
C PHE A 206 -8.43 13.65 13.21
N LEU A 207 -9.77 13.73 13.29
CA LEU A 207 -10.53 14.88 12.79
C LEU A 207 -10.07 16.20 13.45
N SER A 208 -9.92 16.26 14.77
CA SER A 208 -9.49 17.51 15.44
C SER A 208 -8.08 17.94 15.02
N VAL A 209 -7.20 17.00 14.69
CA VAL A 209 -5.86 17.30 14.13
C VAL A 209 -5.98 17.82 12.69
N VAL A 210 -6.87 17.24 11.88
CA VAL A 210 -7.10 17.70 10.50
C VAL A 210 -7.70 19.10 10.48
N GLU A 211 -8.63 19.41 11.38
CA GLU A 211 -9.20 20.77 11.52
C GLU A 211 -8.11 21.81 11.83
N LYS A 212 -7.19 21.50 12.74
CA LYS A 212 -6.02 22.36 13.01
C LYS A 212 -5.11 22.51 11.78
N LEU A 213 -4.97 21.45 10.97
CA LEU A 213 -4.19 21.51 9.73
C LEU A 213 -4.88 22.34 8.64
N VAL A 214 -6.22 22.35 8.59
CA VAL A 214 -6.99 23.24 7.72
C VAL A 214 -6.70 24.71 8.08
N ASP A 215 -6.66 25.06 9.37
CA ASP A 215 -6.27 26.41 9.81
C ASP A 215 -4.83 26.75 9.41
N ALA A 216 -3.90 25.81 9.57
CA ALA A 216 -2.52 25.98 9.13
C ALA A 216 -2.43 26.15 7.59
N GLN A 217 -3.28 25.47 6.82
CA GLN A 217 -3.36 25.62 5.37
C GLN A 217 -3.88 26.99 4.97
N HIS A 218 -4.95 27.49 5.61
CA HIS A 218 -5.43 28.86 5.38
C HIS A 218 -4.36 29.92 5.68
N ALA A 219 -3.49 29.66 6.66
CA ALA A 219 -2.34 30.51 6.97
C ALA A 219 -1.12 30.29 6.05
N GLY A 220 -1.18 29.38 5.08
CA GLY A 220 -0.06 29.04 4.17
C GLY A 220 1.11 28.32 4.86
N LYS A 221 0.88 27.73 6.03
CA LYS A 221 1.87 27.05 6.88
C LYS A 221 1.77 25.52 6.85
N GLY A 222 0.71 24.95 6.30
CA GLY A 222 0.52 23.50 6.11
C GLY A 222 -0.26 23.20 4.84
N PHE A 223 -0.37 21.93 4.46
CA PHE A 223 -1.07 21.51 3.23
C PHE A 223 -1.80 20.17 3.40
N ILE A 224 -2.92 20.03 2.72
CA ILE A 224 -3.71 18.80 2.64
C ILE A 224 -3.82 18.39 1.17
N ILE A 225 -3.41 17.16 0.88
CA ILE A 225 -3.49 16.52 -0.42
C ILE A 225 -4.48 15.36 -0.26
N ASN A 226 -5.76 15.63 -0.54
CA ASN A 226 -6.84 14.68 -0.33
C ASN A 226 -7.84 14.54 -1.51
N PRO A 227 -7.37 14.16 -2.71
CA PRO A 227 -8.29 13.84 -3.80
C PRO A 227 -9.15 12.62 -3.47
N ILE A 228 -10.41 12.64 -3.88
CA ILE A 228 -11.36 11.56 -3.62
C ILE A 228 -11.33 10.57 -4.78
N LEU A 229 -10.77 9.39 -4.51
CA LEU A 229 -10.54 8.34 -5.50
C LEU A 229 -11.76 7.42 -5.70
N GLY A 230 -12.71 7.46 -4.75
CA GLY A 230 -13.76 6.46 -4.61
C GLY A 230 -13.29 5.18 -3.89
N PRO A 231 -14.22 4.27 -3.56
CA PRO A 231 -13.96 3.07 -2.79
C PRO A 231 -13.01 2.10 -3.49
N GLU A 232 -12.36 1.26 -2.69
CA GLU A 232 -11.43 0.23 -3.15
C GLU A 232 -12.16 -0.96 -3.80
N ALA A 233 -11.50 -1.65 -4.74
CA ALA A 233 -12.07 -2.85 -5.35
C ALA A 233 -12.40 -3.93 -4.32
N ILE A 234 -11.54 -4.05 -3.29
CA ILE A 234 -11.81 -4.80 -2.06
C ILE A 234 -11.90 -3.77 -0.94
N THR A 235 -13.07 -3.70 -0.29
CA THR A 235 -13.44 -2.66 0.68
C THR A 235 -12.37 -2.48 1.76
N GLY A 236 -11.81 -1.27 1.86
CA GLY A 236 -10.80 -0.94 2.86
C GLY A 236 -9.37 -1.43 2.56
N SER A 237 -9.12 -2.04 1.39
CA SER A 237 -7.80 -2.49 0.94
C SER A 237 -6.97 -1.30 0.41
N SER A 238 -6.55 -0.41 1.32
CA SER A 238 -5.86 0.84 0.98
C SER A 238 -4.51 0.66 0.27
N ARG A 239 -3.99 -0.57 0.20
CA ARG A 239 -2.79 -0.92 -0.59
C ARG A 239 -3.01 -0.79 -2.10
N MET A 240 -4.28 -0.83 -2.55
CA MET A 240 -4.69 -0.80 -3.96
C MET A 240 -4.74 0.64 -4.49
N LYS A 241 -5.92 1.24 -4.68
CA LYS A 241 -6.06 2.60 -5.26
C LYS A 241 -5.35 3.64 -4.41
N GLY A 242 -5.53 3.60 -3.09
CA GLY A 242 -4.88 4.52 -2.16
C GLY A 242 -3.35 4.46 -2.24
N GLY A 243 -2.78 3.24 -2.25
CA GLY A 243 -1.34 3.04 -2.44
C GLY A 243 -0.87 3.51 -3.83
N THR A 244 -1.63 3.20 -4.87
CA THR A 244 -1.34 3.65 -6.25
C THR A 244 -1.28 5.18 -6.34
N ALA A 245 -2.30 5.88 -5.83
CA ALA A 245 -2.35 7.33 -5.82
C ALA A 245 -1.28 7.96 -4.94
N THR A 246 -1.02 7.40 -3.75
CA THR A 246 0.07 7.85 -2.88
C THR A 246 1.39 7.86 -3.64
N LYS A 247 1.72 6.75 -4.33
CA LYS A 247 2.99 6.60 -5.05
C LYS A 247 3.19 7.73 -6.06
N PHE A 248 2.23 7.90 -6.98
CA PHE A 248 2.41 8.88 -8.04
C PHE A 248 2.30 10.33 -7.55
N LEU A 249 1.49 10.62 -6.52
CA LEU A 249 1.38 11.97 -5.97
C LEU A 249 2.70 12.42 -5.31
N LEU A 250 3.36 11.54 -4.55
CA LEU A 250 4.68 11.84 -3.98
C LEU A 250 5.74 12.03 -5.07
N GLU A 251 5.70 11.21 -6.12
CA GLU A 251 6.61 11.34 -7.26
C GLU A 251 6.40 12.65 -8.01
N ILE A 252 5.16 13.07 -8.22
CA ILE A 252 4.82 14.36 -8.83
C ILE A 252 5.41 15.50 -8.01
N ILE A 253 5.21 15.50 -6.69
CA ILE A 253 5.74 16.54 -5.81
C ILE A 253 7.25 16.68 -5.98
N MET A 254 7.96 15.55 -5.94
CA MET A 254 9.41 15.51 -5.98
C MET A 254 9.99 15.80 -7.37
N LEU A 255 9.40 15.27 -8.45
CA LEU A 255 9.79 15.55 -9.83
C LEU A 255 9.58 17.02 -10.19
N ASN A 256 8.47 17.60 -9.74
CA ASN A 256 8.18 19.02 -9.97
C ASN A 256 9.11 19.94 -9.15
N ALA A 257 9.57 19.49 -7.97
CA ALA A 257 10.59 20.21 -7.20
C ALA A 257 11.98 20.15 -7.86
N LEU A 258 12.39 18.98 -8.36
CA LEU A 258 13.68 18.79 -9.05
C LEU A 258 13.81 19.66 -10.30
N ARG A 259 12.74 19.78 -11.07
CA ARG A 259 12.70 20.66 -12.24
C ARG A 259 13.08 22.10 -11.91
N GLN A 260 12.62 22.62 -10.78
CA GLN A 260 12.86 24.02 -10.41
C GLN A 260 14.35 24.32 -10.23
N LEU A 261 15.22 23.30 -10.06
CA LEU A 261 16.68 23.45 -10.02
C LEU A 261 17.27 24.02 -11.31
N THR A 262 16.61 23.85 -12.46
CA THR A 262 17.01 24.45 -13.74
C THR A 262 17.23 25.95 -13.61
N SER A 263 16.30 26.65 -12.93
CA SER A 263 16.35 28.10 -12.75
C SER A 263 17.51 28.60 -11.88
N THR A 264 18.17 27.69 -11.13
CA THR A 264 19.18 28.06 -10.12
C THR A 264 20.59 27.59 -10.52
N LEU A 265 20.71 26.57 -11.37
CA LEU A 265 21.98 25.87 -11.62
C LEU A 265 22.42 25.83 -13.08
N GLU A 266 21.58 26.29 -14.03
CA GLU A 266 22.00 26.49 -15.43
C GLU A 266 22.42 27.96 -15.67
N PRO A 267 23.39 28.25 -16.56
CA PRO A 267 23.93 29.60 -16.78
C PRO A 267 22.86 30.63 -17.19
N GLU A 268 23.07 31.89 -16.78
CA GLU A 268 22.14 33.04 -16.89
C GLU A 268 21.71 33.45 -18.33
N ASP A 269 22.28 32.87 -19.39
CA ASP A 269 21.98 33.23 -20.79
C ASP A 269 20.54 32.89 -21.25
N VAL A 270 19.65 32.47 -20.34
CA VAL A 270 18.25 32.08 -20.60
C VAL A 270 17.24 32.72 -19.62
N ALA A 271 17.67 33.56 -18.67
CA ALA A 271 16.79 34.10 -17.63
C ALA A 271 16.26 35.50 -17.96
N ASP A 272 15.01 35.58 -18.42
CA ASP A 272 14.25 36.85 -18.56
C ASP A 272 13.71 37.32 -17.20
N GLU A 273 13.66 38.64 -16.97
CA GLU A 273 13.32 39.30 -15.70
C GLU A 273 11.86 39.05 -15.23
N GLY A 274 11.04 38.34 -16.02
CA GLY A 274 9.68 37.88 -15.69
C GLY A 274 9.56 36.48 -15.04
N ALA A 275 10.68 35.83 -14.71
CA ALA A 275 10.75 34.39 -14.41
C ALA A 275 9.85 33.87 -13.27
N GLN A 276 9.61 34.65 -12.20
CA GLN A 276 8.99 34.12 -10.98
C GLN A 276 7.47 33.87 -11.06
N GLN A 277 6.75 34.69 -11.84
CA GLN A 277 5.30 34.51 -12.04
C GLN A 277 5.04 33.43 -13.11
N ALA A 278 5.92 33.33 -14.12
CA ALA A 278 5.91 32.28 -15.14
C ALA A 278 6.21 30.87 -14.58
N LEU A 279 7.13 30.76 -13.60
CA LEU A 279 7.47 29.49 -12.93
C LEU A 279 6.28 28.84 -12.22
N SER A 280 5.34 29.65 -11.70
CA SER A 280 4.16 29.16 -10.98
C SER A 280 3.10 28.54 -11.91
N ALA A 281 2.84 29.15 -13.07
CA ALA A 281 1.89 28.61 -14.06
C ALA A 281 2.43 27.32 -14.70
N ASP A 282 3.73 27.27 -14.97
CA ASP A 282 4.45 26.12 -15.52
C ASP A 282 4.47 24.92 -14.54
N GLY A 283 4.62 25.16 -13.23
CA GLY A 283 4.53 24.11 -12.20
C GLY A 283 3.19 23.36 -12.18
N ALA A 284 2.07 24.10 -12.23
CA ALA A 284 0.72 23.51 -12.27
C ALA A 284 0.48 22.70 -13.55
N ILE A 285 0.90 23.23 -14.70
CA ILE A 285 0.82 22.56 -16.00
C ILE A 285 1.57 21.23 -15.95
N ARG A 286 2.79 21.22 -15.40
CA ARG A 286 3.59 19.99 -15.31
C ARG A 286 3.01 18.95 -14.35
N CYS A 287 2.47 19.36 -13.20
CA CYS A 287 1.73 18.45 -12.34
C CYS A 287 0.59 17.78 -13.12
N THR A 288 -0.15 18.54 -13.92
CA THR A 288 -1.21 18.02 -14.78
C THR A 288 -0.69 17.03 -15.82
N HIS A 289 0.42 17.33 -16.50
CA HIS A 289 1.02 16.43 -17.48
C HIS A 289 1.51 15.11 -16.87
N LEU A 290 2.14 15.17 -15.68
CA LEU A 290 2.53 13.95 -14.96
C LEU A 290 1.30 13.12 -14.55
N LEU A 291 0.23 13.76 -14.08
CA LEU A 291 -1.03 13.08 -13.78
C LEU A 291 -1.62 12.37 -15.01
N ARG A 292 -1.59 13.02 -16.18
CA ARG A 292 -2.03 12.41 -17.46
C ARG A 292 -1.16 11.21 -17.86
N MET A 293 0.15 11.30 -17.67
CA MET A 293 1.05 10.17 -17.90
C MET A 293 0.67 8.99 -17.00
N TYR A 294 0.43 9.21 -15.70
CA TYR A 294 0.01 8.13 -14.79
C TYR A 294 -1.40 7.59 -15.10
N GLU A 295 -2.31 8.44 -15.55
CA GLU A 295 -3.62 8.03 -16.06
C GLU A 295 -3.49 7.02 -17.20
N GLU A 296 -2.62 7.30 -18.17
CA GLU A 296 -2.36 6.42 -19.31
C GLU A 296 -1.68 5.12 -18.89
N VAL A 297 -0.70 5.18 -17.97
CA VAL A 297 -0.09 3.97 -17.40
C VAL A 297 -1.14 3.08 -16.76
N CYS A 298 -2.06 3.63 -15.96
CA CYS A 298 -3.15 2.87 -15.36
C CYS A 298 -4.13 2.33 -16.39
N LYS A 299 -4.47 3.12 -17.42
CA LYS A 299 -5.38 2.72 -18.49
C LYS A 299 -4.82 1.58 -19.34
N ASP A 300 -3.53 1.62 -19.64
CA ASP A 300 -2.91 0.70 -20.60
C ASP A 300 -2.35 -0.57 -19.96
N THR A 301 -1.97 -0.53 -18.68
CA THR A 301 -1.33 -1.68 -18.02
C THR A 301 -2.22 -2.93 -18.03
N TYR A 302 -3.49 -2.80 -17.62
CA TYR A 302 -4.38 -3.95 -17.52
C TYR A 302 -4.75 -4.58 -18.88
N PRO A 303 -5.18 -3.82 -19.90
CA PRO A 303 -5.47 -4.39 -21.23
C PRO A 303 -4.26 -5.09 -21.86
N GLN A 304 -3.06 -4.50 -21.73
CA GLN A 304 -1.82 -5.13 -22.20
C GLN A 304 -1.54 -6.43 -21.46
N ALA A 305 -1.57 -6.41 -20.13
CA ALA A 305 -1.32 -7.59 -19.31
C ALA A 305 -2.33 -8.71 -19.57
N LEU A 306 -3.61 -8.35 -19.77
CA LEU A 306 -4.67 -9.29 -20.05
C LEU A 306 -4.46 -9.99 -21.40
N SER A 307 -4.03 -9.24 -22.41
CA SER A 307 -3.64 -9.76 -23.74
C SER A 307 -2.44 -10.70 -23.65
N GLU A 308 -1.48 -10.38 -22.77
CA GLU A 308 -0.33 -11.23 -22.44
C GLU A 308 -0.68 -12.38 -21.47
N GLY A 309 -1.95 -12.53 -21.06
CA GLY A 309 -2.42 -13.67 -20.28
C GLY A 309 -2.27 -13.56 -18.77
N LEU A 310 -2.32 -12.35 -18.18
CA LEU A 310 -2.31 -12.12 -16.74
C LEU A 310 -3.35 -12.97 -15.98
N HIS A 311 -4.54 -13.15 -16.55
CA HIS A 311 -5.60 -13.97 -15.96
C HIS A 311 -5.14 -15.41 -15.68
N LYS A 312 -4.29 -15.99 -16.55
CA LYS A 312 -3.71 -17.33 -16.33
C LYS A 312 -2.69 -17.34 -15.19
N VAL A 313 -1.94 -16.25 -15.02
CA VAL A 313 -1.00 -16.09 -13.91
C VAL A 313 -1.76 -16.00 -12.59
N ILE A 314 -2.91 -15.32 -12.57
CA ILE A 314 -3.82 -15.30 -11.41
C ILE A 314 -4.35 -16.71 -11.12
N ASP A 315 -4.77 -17.46 -12.15
CA ASP A 315 -5.22 -18.86 -12.00
C ASP A 315 -4.12 -19.77 -11.45
N TRP A 316 -2.88 -19.61 -11.91
CA TRP A 316 -1.73 -20.33 -11.37
C TRP A 316 -1.46 -19.95 -9.92
N ALA A 317 -1.53 -18.67 -9.57
CA ALA A 317 -1.32 -18.20 -8.21
C ALA A 317 -2.40 -18.73 -7.26
N GLY A 318 -3.68 -18.63 -7.61
CA GLY A 318 -4.77 -19.18 -6.79
C GLY A 318 -4.75 -20.70 -6.73
N GLY A 319 -4.45 -21.38 -7.84
CA GLY A 319 -4.24 -22.83 -7.88
C GLY A 319 -3.09 -23.30 -6.99
N SER A 320 -1.97 -22.57 -6.99
CA SER A 320 -0.82 -22.81 -6.12
C SER A 320 -1.23 -22.73 -4.65
N LEU A 321 -1.87 -21.62 -4.24
CA LEU A 321 -2.30 -21.41 -2.86
C LEU A 321 -3.36 -22.43 -2.40
N ASN A 322 -4.25 -22.86 -3.30
CA ASN A 322 -5.25 -23.88 -3.02
C ASN A 322 -4.64 -25.29 -2.87
N ALA A 323 -3.55 -25.57 -3.57
CA ALA A 323 -2.80 -26.82 -3.44
C ALA A 323 -1.83 -26.83 -2.23
N GLY A 324 -1.81 -25.76 -1.44
CA GLY A 324 -0.86 -25.60 -0.32
C GLY A 324 0.57 -25.25 -0.76
N GLY A 325 0.75 -24.86 -2.03
CA GLY A 325 2.00 -24.30 -2.53
C GLY A 325 2.13 -22.81 -2.26
N HIS A 326 3.19 -22.22 -2.81
CA HIS A 326 3.64 -20.86 -2.53
C HIS A 326 3.81 -20.02 -3.79
N VAL A 327 3.63 -18.71 -3.65
CA VAL A 327 3.95 -17.71 -4.69
C VAL A 327 5.21 -16.95 -4.31
N TYR A 328 6.22 -17.00 -5.17
CA TYR A 328 7.51 -16.35 -4.95
C TYR A 328 7.75 -15.22 -5.95
N TYR A 329 7.97 -13.99 -5.47
CA TYR A 329 8.44 -12.87 -6.29
C TYR A 329 9.97 -12.79 -6.25
N LEU A 330 10.61 -12.75 -7.42
CA LEU A 330 12.07 -12.57 -7.58
C LEU A 330 12.34 -11.37 -8.47
N GLY A 331 12.72 -10.24 -7.90
CA GLY A 331 12.91 -9.02 -8.68
C GLY A 331 14.28 -8.38 -8.51
N ILE A 332 14.64 -7.60 -9.53
CA ILE A 332 15.80 -6.71 -9.51
C ILE A 332 15.29 -5.28 -9.23
N ASP A 333 16.16 -4.45 -8.65
CA ASP A 333 15.91 -3.03 -8.41
C ASP A 333 14.59 -2.78 -7.65
N ASP A 334 13.94 -1.65 -7.96
CA ASP A 334 12.74 -1.20 -7.28
C ASP A 334 11.51 -2.09 -7.57
N THR A 335 11.50 -2.80 -8.71
CA THR A 335 10.44 -3.77 -9.00
C THR A 335 10.50 -4.98 -8.06
N GLY A 336 11.68 -5.43 -7.66
CA GLY A 336 11.84 -6.45 -6.62
C GLY A 336 11.37 -5.97 -5.26
N LEU A 337 11.61 -4.71 -4.92
CA LEU A 337 11.12 -4.13 -3.67
C LEU A 337 9.59 -4.03 -3.65
N LEU A 338 8.95 -3.74 -4.79
CA LEU A 338 7.49 -3.81 -4.90
C LEU A 338 6.93 -5.23 -4.68
N GLY A 339 7.68 -6.26 -5.08
CA GLY A 339 7.37 -7.65 -4.71
C GLY A 339 7.36 -7.88 -3.20
N LEU A 340 8.33 -7.31 -2.47
CA LEU A 340 8.36 -7.36 -1.00
C LEU A 340 7.15 -6.62 -0.40
N VAL A 341 6.81 -5.44 -0.92
CA VAL A 341 5.66 -4.65 -0.47
C VAL A 341 4.35 -5.41 -0.67
N ASP A 342 4.12 -5.98 -1.86
CA ASP A 342 2.89 -6.72 -2.15
C ASP A 342 2.75 -7.96 -1.25
N ALA A 343 3.83 -8.75 -1.11
CA ALA A 343 3.85 -9.93 -0.26
C ALA A 343 3.56 -9.60 1.21
N SER A 344 4.11 -8.51 1.74
CA SER A 344 3.95 -8.10 3.14
C SER A 344 2.50 -7.74 3.52
N GLU A 345 1.65 -7.47 2.53
CA GLU A 345 0.24 -7.10 2.71
C GLU A 345 -0.72 -8.30 2.63
N CYS A 346 -0.28 -9.45 2.14
CA CYS A 346 -1.12 -10.65 2.09
C CYS A 346 -1.56 -11.13 3.49
N PRO A 347 -0.67 -11.21 4.52
CA PRO A 347 -1.07 -11.67 5.84
C PRO A 347 -2.16 -10.83 6.55
N PRO A 348 -2.05 -9.49 6.65
CA PRO A 348 -3.08 -8.68 7.32
C PRO A 348 -4.39 -8.62 6.52
N THR A 349 -4.32 -8.62 5.19
CA THR A 349 -5.46 -8.46 4.28
C THR A 349 -6.29 -9.74 4.17
N PHE A 350 -5.64 -10.89 4.00
CA PHE A 350 -6.30 -12.15 3.65
C PHE A 350 -6.16 -13.25 4.71
N GLY A 351 -5.57 -12.93 5.86
CA GLY A 351 -5.24 -13.93 6.88
C GLY A 351 -4.26 -14.98 6.36
N ALA A 352 -3.44 -14.60 5.38
CA ALA A 352 -2.47 -15.48 4.76
C ALA A 352 -1.30 -15.79 5.69
N GLU A 353 -0.66 -16.94 5.50
CA GLU A 353 0.61 -17.22 6.14
C GLU A 353 1.73 -16.43 5.45
N VAL A 354 2.78 -16.07 6.19
CA VAL A 354 3.94 -15.34 5.62
C VAL A 354 4.61 -16.16 4.51
N SER A 355 4.48 -17.48 4.53
CA SER A 355 4.98 -18.36 3.47
C SER A 355 4.11 -18.41 2.22
N ASP A 356 2.82 -18.03 2.29
CA ASP A 356 1.91 -18.13 1.13
C ASP A 356 2.41 -17.30 -0.06
N VAL A 357 2.85 -16.06 0.22
CA VAL A 357 3.43 -15.15 -0.77
C VAL A 357 4.68 -14.53 -0.19
N ARG A 358 5.83 -14.70 -0.86
CA ARG A 358 7.12 -14.14 -0.41
C ARG A 358 7.84 -13.41 -1.53
N GLY A 359 8.43 -12.26 -1.21
CA GLY A 359 9.31 -11.53 -2.12
C GLY A 359 10.78 -11.75 -1.80
N PHE A 360 11.60 -11.69 -2.84
CA PHE A 360 13.05 -11.75 -2.81
C PHE A 360 13.62 -10.75 -3.81
N VAL A 361 14.73 -10.11 -3.42
CA VAL A 361 15.40 -9.11 -4.22
C VAL A 361 16.87 -9.47 -4.43
N PHE A 362 17.37 -9.29 -5.65
CA PHE A 362 18.79 -9.40 -5.93
C PHE A 362 19.57 -8.35 -5.14
N GLY A 363 20.69 -8.75 -4.51
CA GLY A 363 21.46 -7.89 -3.59
C GLY A 363 20.89 -7.77 -2.17
N GLY A 364 19.70 -8.33 -1.88
CA GLY A 364 19.15 -8.41 -0.53
C GLY A 364 19.04 -7.05 0.18
N TYR A 365 19.50 -6.99 1.43
CA TYR A 365 19.47 -5.77 2.25
C TYR A 365 20.28 -4.60 1.67
N THR A 366 21.33 -4.87 0.89
CA THR A 366 22.07 -3.82 0.17
C THR A 366 21.17 -3.10 -0.82
N THR A 367 20.34 -3.84 -1.56
CA THR A 367 19.38 -3.26 -2.51
C THR A 367 18.20 -2.60 -1.79
N LEU A 368 17.75 -3.20 -0.68
CA LEU A 368 16.72 -2.60 0.17
C LEU A 368 17.18 -1.22 0.65
N GLY A 369 18.36 -1.12 1.26
CA GLY A 369 18.91 0.17 1.70
C GLY A 369 18.14 0.79 2.87
N ASN A 370 17.66 -0.04 3.79
CA ASN A 370 17.01 0.40 5.02
C ASN A 370 18.03 0.87 6.08
N LYS A 371 17.57 1.65 7.06
CA LYS A 371 18.40 2.32 8.07
C LYS A 371 19.08 1.36 9.05
N GLU A 372 18.41 0.27 9.41
CA GLU A 372 18.85 -0.72 10.40
C GLU A 372 19.73 -1.83 9.81
N GLY A 373 19.92 -1.86 8.48
CA GLY A 373 20.62 -2.94 7.80
C GLY A 373 19.89 -4.27 7.90
N ASP A 374 20.63 -5.35 8.07
CA ASP A 374 20.09 -6.71 8.14
C ASP A 374 19.14 -6.89 9.34
N LEU A 375 17.89 -7.24 9.07
CA LEU A 375 16.85 -7.37 10.09
C LEU A 375 16.72 -8.80 10.63
N VAL A 376 16.49 -8.92 11.94
CA VAL A 376 16.26 -10.19 12.65
C VAL A 376 14.90 -10.15 13.32
N ILE A 377 14.11 -11.22 13.19
CA ILE A 377 12.92 -11.40 14.03
C ILE A 377 13.39 -11.90 15.39
N LYS A 378 13.32 -11.03 16.40
CA LYS A 378 13.40 -11.46 17.80
C LYS A 378 12.13 -12.25 18.13
N SER A 379 12.32 -13.43 18.69
CA SER A 379 11.23 -14.19 19.35
C SER A 379 10.48 -13.28 20.34
N PHE A 380 9.14 -13.34 20.34
CA PHE A 380 8.35 -12.59 21.30
C PHE A 380 8.69 -13.09 22.72
N PRO A 381 8.85 -12.21 23.72
CA PRO A 381 8.89 -12.66 25.11
C PRO A 381 7.57 -13.39 25.45
N PRO A 382 7.62 -14.48 26.24
CA PRO A 382 6.41 -15.19 26.64
C PRO A 382 5.47 -14.22 27.37
N VAL A 383 4.20 -14.21 26.97
CA VAL A 383 3.16 -13.40 27.59
C VAL A 383 2.79 -14.05 28.92
N GLN A 384 3.58 -13.80 29.96
CA GLN A 384 3.32 -14.35 31.30
C GLN A 384 2.36 -13.53 32.15
N GLU A 385 1.78 -12.44 31.64
CA GLU A 385 0.74 -11.70 32.34
C GLU A 385 -0.32 -11.24 31.33
N LEU A 386 -1.35 -12.06 31.09
CA LEU A 386 -2.76 -11.68 30.78
C LEU A 386 -3.54 -12.92 30.28
N VAL A 387 -4.41 -13.44 31.16
CA VAL A 387 -5.51 -14.41 30.95
C VAL A 387 -5.14 -15.91 30.81
N PRO A 388 -5.64 -16.80 31.71
CA PRO A 388 -5.38 -18.26 31.70
C PRO A 388 -5.92 -19.06 30.50
N ILE A 389 -6.59 -18.42 29.54
CA ILE A 389 -7.21 -19.09 28.37
C ILE A 389 -6.23 -19.16 27.19
N ILE A 390 -5.18 -18.33 27.18
CA ILE A 390 -4.24 -18.21 26.06
C ILE A 390 -3.19 -19.35 26.07
N ASP A 391 -2.82 -19.86 27.26
CA ASP A 391 -1.74 -20.86 27.42
C ASP A 391 -1.95 -22.18 26.66
N LYS A 392 -3.19 -22.60 26.43
CA LYS A 392 -3.48 -23.86 25.71
C LYS A 392 -3.40 -23.74 24.19
N MET A 393 -3.52 -22.53 23.63
CA MET A 393 -3.40 -22.32 22.17
C MET A 393 -1.99 -21.94 21.73
N GLN A 394 -1.19 -21.34 22.62
CA GLN A 394 0.18 -20.91 22.32
C GLN A 394 1.21 -22.05 22.31
N GLN A 395 1.06 -23.06 23.17
CA GLN A 395 2.02 -24.17 23.28
C GLN A 395 2.22 -24.95 21.96
N SER A 396 1.22 -24.97 21.09
CA SER A 396 1.27 -25.64 19.77
C SER A 396 2.02 -24.83 18.70
N TYR A 397 2.20 -23.51 18.90
CA TYR A 397 2.84 -22.60 17.94
C TYR A 397 4.27 -22.22 18.36
N GLU A 398 4.63 -22.41 19.64
CA GLU A 398 5.91 -22.01 20.22
C GLU A 398 7.02 -23.06 20.11
N HIS A 399 6.74 -24.27 19.60
CA HIS A 399 7.72 -25.38 19.59
C HIS A 399 8.76 -25.34 18.47
N SER A 400 8.88 -24.25 17.70
CA SER A 400 10.05 -24.05 16.83
C SER A 400 10.18 -22.59 16.45
N GLN A 401 11.09 -21.83 17.07
CA GLN A 401 11.77 -20.72 16.37
C GLN A 401 12.93 -20.12 17.19
N GLN A 402 14.14 -20.38 16.69
CA GLN A 402 15.36 -19.62 16.97
C GLN A 402 15.24 -18.23 16.32
N ASP A 403 15.93 -17.22 16.86
CA ASP A 403 16.04 -15.90 16.21
C ASP A 403 16.48 -16.08 14.75
N SER A 404 15.59 -15.78 13.81
CA SER A 404 15.82 -16.01 12.38
C SER A 404 15.89 -14.68 11.66
N LYS A 405 16.94 -14.54 10.84
CA LYS A 405 17.11 -13.41 9.94
C LYS A 405 15.92 -13.36 8.98
N LEU A 406 15.42 -12.16 8.69
CA LEU A 406 14.42 -11.99 7.64
C LEU A 406 15.11 -12.15 6.28
N GLU A 407 14.99 -13.32 5.69
CA GLU A 407 15.73 -13.65 4.48
C GLU A 407 15.00 -13.19 3.22
N ILE A 408 15.55 -12.14 2.60
CA ILE A 408 14.99 -11.46 1.41
C ILE A 408 15.93 -11.48 0.20
N GLY A 409 17.15 -12.00 0.36
CA GLY A 409 18.12 -12.05 -0.73
C GLY A 409 17.79 -13.14 -1.73
N ALA A 410 17.95 -12.86 -3.03
CA ALA A 410 17.88 -13.89 -4.06
C ALA A 410 18.90 -15.04 -3.84
N SER A 411 20.01 -14.76 -3.14
CA SER A 411 20.97 -15.78 -2.69
C SER A 411 20.40 -16.75 -1.65
N HIS A 412 19.55 -16.27 -0.74
CA HIS A 412 18.82 -17.15 0.17
C HIS A 412 17.78 -17.96 -0.58
N PHE A 413 17.08 -17.35 -1.55
CA PHE A 413 16.16 -18.09 -2.40
C PHE A 413 16.88 -19.26 -3.10
N SER A 414 18.00 -19.01 -3.76
CA SER A 414 18.75 -20.06 -4.47
C SER A 414 19.38 -21.10 -3.53
N GLY A 415 19.80 -20.71 -2.32
CA GLY A 415 20.46 -21.60 -1.36
C GLY A 415 19.52 -22.42 -0.47
N ALA A 416 18.28 -21.96 -0.24
CA ALA A 416 17.34 -22.62 0.68
C ALA A 416 16.00 -22.91 0.01
N VAL A 417 15.30 -21.87 -0.46
CA VAL A 417 13.92 -21.98 -0.97
C VAL A 417 13.85 -22.81 -2.25
N TYR A 418 14.85 -22.68 -3.11
CA TYR A 418 14.96 -23.43 -4.38
C TYR A 418 14.87 -24.95 -4.17
N HIS A 419 15.49 -25.46 -3.10
CA HIS A 419 15.50 -26.90 -2.82
C HIS A 419 14.17 -27.44 -2.32
N SER A 420 13.31 -26.57 -1.76
CA SER A 420 11.96 -26.91 -1.32
C SER A 420 10.88 -26.65 -2.38
N LEU A 421 11.24 -26.15 -3.57
CA LEU A 421 10.25 -25.88 -4.62
C LEU A 421 9.49 -27.15 -5.02
N GLY A 422 8.17 -27.08 -4.90
CA GLY A 422 7.23 -28.11 -5.31
C GLY A 422 6.60 -27.85 -6.69
N PRO A 423 5.91 -28.85 -7.26
CA PRO A 423 5.23 -28.72 -8.55
C PRO A 423 4.03 -27.77 -8.52
N SER A 424 3.53 -27.45 -7.32
CA SER A 424 2.42 -26.53 -7.07
C SER A 424 2.88 -25.10 -6.81
N ASP A 425 4.18 -24.82 -6.69
CA ASP A 425 4.67 -23.46 -6.48
C ASP A 425 4.64 -22.64 -7.77
N LEU A 426 4.45 -21.33 -7.62
CA LEU A 426 4.54 -20.35 -8.70
C LEU A 426 5.71 -19.40 -8.43
N VAL A 427 6.62 -19.26 -9.40
CA VAL A 427 7.73 -18.32 -9.32
C VAL A 427 7.56 -17.20 -10.36
N ILE A 428 7.49 -15.96 -9.90
CA ILE A 428 7.30 -14.76 -10.72
C ILE A 428 8.55 -13.90 -10.62
N PHE A 429 9.22 -13.73 -11.76
CA PHE A 429 10.35 -12.85 -11.92
C PHE A 429 9.90 -11.43 -12.29
N LEU A 430 10.53 -10.39 -11.72
CA LEU A 430 10.18 -8.98 -11.94
C LEU A 430 11.36 -8.22 -12.55
N THR A 431 11.11 -7.51 -13.66
CA THR A 431 12.12 -6.67 -14.31
C THR A 431 11.51 -5.44 -15.00
N SER A 432 12.24 -4.32 -14.95
CA SER A 432 11.94 -3.09 -15.69
C SER A 432 12.76 -2.93 -16.98
N SER A 433 13.49 -3.97 -17.39
CA SER A 433 14.28 -4.01 -18.62
C SER A 433 13.86 -5.20 -19.49
N GLY A 434 13.40 -4.91 -20.71
CA GLY A 434 13.03 -5.93 -21.69
C GLY A 434 14.19 -6.42 -22.58
N SER A 435 15.25 -5.63 -22.72
CA SER A 435 16.36 -5.88 -23.67
C SER A 435 17.63 -6.43 -23.02
N GLU A 436 17.81 -6.25 -21.71
CA GLU A 436 18.95 -6.79 -20.97
C GLU A 436 18.47 -7.41 -19.65
N LEU A 437 18.64 -8.73 -19.52
CA LEU A 437 18.54 -9.41 -18.22
C LEU A 437 19.91 -9.60 -17.61
N ASP A 438 19.98 -9.36 -16.31
CA ASP A 438 21.12 -9.70 -15.48
C ASP A 438 21.49 -11.20 -15.63
N ALA A 439 22.78 -11.49 -15.68
CA ALA A 439 23.27 -12.86 -15.88
C ALA A 439 22.86 -13.80 -14.73
N CYS A 440 22.81 -13.31 -13.49
CA CYS A 440 22.36 -14.10 -12.35
C CYS A 440 20.87 -14.40 -12.45
N MET A 441 20.07 -13.45 -12.91
CA MET A 441 18.64 -13.66 -13.13
C MET A 441 18.37 -14.71 -14.23
N LYS A 442 19.11 -14.67 -15.34
CA LYS A 442 19.04 -15.70 -16.40
C LYS A 442 19.35 -17.09 -15.86
N MET A 443 20.45 -17.22 -15.12
CA MET A 443 20.86 -18.49 -14.51
C MET A 443 19.83 -19.01 -13.52
N LEU A 444 19.33 -18.14 -12.63
CA LEU A 444 18.33 -18.53 -11.64
C LEU A 444 17.00 -18.93 -12.30
N ALA A 445 16.57 -18.21 -13.35
CA ALA A 445 15.38 -18.57 -14.12
C ALA A 445 15.48 -19.98 -14.69
N GLN A 446 16.62 -20.34 -15.32
CA GLN A 446 16.84 -21.68 -15.85
C GLN A 446 16.83 -22.75 -14.74
N MET A 447 17.48 -22.48 -13.61
CA MET A 447 17.48 -23.40 -12.47
C MET A 447 16.07 -23.67 -11.95
N VAL A 448 15.25 -22.62 -11.82
CA VAL A 448 13.86 -22.72 -11.35
C VAL A 448 13.00 -23.48 -12.35
N CYS A 449 13.14 -23.21 -13.65
CA CYS A 449 12.42 -23.93 -14.72
C CYS A 449 12.69 -25.46 -14.71
N CYS A 450 13.82 -25.92 -14.16
CA CYS A 450 14.09 -27.36 -13.98
C CYS A 450 13.31 -28.01 -12.83
N LYS A 451 12.72 -27.23 -11.92
CA LYS A 451 12.04 -27.72 -10.70
C LYS A 451 10.55 -27.38 -10.66
N CYS A 452 10.18 -26.22 -11.19
CA CYS A 452 8.84 -25.66 -11.17
C CYS A 452 8.37 -25.43 -12.61
N SER A 453 7.15 -25.87 -12.92
CA SER A 453 6.54 -25.69 -14.24
C SER A 453 5.83 -24.34 -14.39
N GLN A 454 5.48 -23.70 -13.29
CA GLN A 454 4.80 -22.41 -13.25
C GLN A 454 5.82 -21.29 -13.01
N VAL A 455 6.48 -20.88 -14.08
CA VAL A 455 7.47 -19.79 -14.04
C VAL A 455 7.05 -18.67 -14.97
N VAL A 456 6.98 -17.45 -14.44
CA VAL A 456 6.53 -16.26 -15.16
C VAL A 456 7.57 -15.17 -15.01
N VAL A 457 7.74 -14.33 -16.03
CA VAL A 457 8.39 -13.02 -15.88
C VAL A 457 7.40 -11.91 -16.20
N LEU A 458 7.31 -10.91 -15.31
CA LEU A 458 6.62 -9.64 -15.56
C LEU A 458 7.68 -8.63 -15.99
N ALA A 459 7.60 -8.18 -17.24
CA ALA A 459 8.60 -7.32 -17.84
C ALA A 459 7.98 -6.01 -18.34
N CYS A 460 8.46 -4.89 -17.83
CA CYS A 460 8.11 -3.57 -18.35
C CYS A 460 9.19 -3.11 -19.34
N TYR A 461 8.83 -2.74 -20.58
CA TYR A 461 9.78 -2.40 -21.67
C TYR A 461 9.42 -1.13 -22.45
N ARG A 462 10.40 -0.64 -23.23
CA ARG A 462 10.44 0.74 -23.79
C ARG A 462 9.77 0.89 -25.16
N ASP A 463 9.93 -0.07 -26.07
CA ASP A 463 9.39 -0.02 -27.45
C ASP A 463 9.20 -1.45 -28.01
N ILE A 464 8.24 -1.64 -28.93
CA ILE A 464 8.02 -2.88 -29.68
C ILE A 464 9.22 -3.23 -30.57
N ASN A 465 10.05 -2.25 -30.96
CA ASN A 465 11.25 -2.49 -31.78
C ASN A 465 12.50 -2.87 -30.96
N ASP A 466 12.41 -2.86 -29.63
CA ASP A 466 13.41 -3.47 -28.72
C ASP A 466 13.31 -5.02 -28.75
N THR A 467 12.49 -5.57 -29.66
CA THR A 467 12.34 -6.98 -30.01
C THR A 467 13.45 -7.53 -30.91
N LYS A 468 14.65 -6.92 -30.91
CA LYS A 468 15.82 -7.60 -31.47
C LYS A 468 16.16 -8.78 -30.56
N GLU A 469 15.53 -9.90 -30.89
CA GLU A 469 15.46 -11.19 -30.21
C GLU A 469 14.58 -11.19 -28.96
N ASP A 470 13.60 -12.09 -28.93
CA ASP A 470 12.74 -12.35 -27.77
C ASP A 470 13.53 -13.08 -26.68
N ILE A 471 14.53 -12.39 -26.11
CA ILE A 471 15.47 -12.91 -25.12
C ILE A 471 14.71 -13.47 -23.93
N LEU A 472 13.65 -12.79 -23.48
CA LEU A 472 12.84 -13.25 -22.34
C LEU A 472 12.21 -14.63 -22.58
N SER A 473 11.59 -14.87 -23.74
CA SER A 473 10.99 -16.18 -24.03
C SER A 473 12.01 -17.32 -24.16
N GLN A 474 13.31 -17.02 -24.28
CA GLN A 474 14.37 -18.04 -24.23
C GLN A 474 14.58 -18.59 -22.82
N TYR A 475 14.32 -17.80 -21.77
CA TYR A 475 14.56 -18.17 -20.38
C TYR A 475 13.28 -18.46 -19.59
N PHE A 476 12.14 -17.89 -20.01
CA PHE A 476 10.88 -17.98 -19.28
C PHE A 476 9.79 -18.63 -20.14
N PRO A 477 9.08 -19.66 -19.63
CA PRO A 477 8.00 -20.30 -20.38
C PRO A 477 6.78 -19.40 -20.52
N LYS A 478 6.60 -18.44 -19.61
CA LYS A 478 5.55 -17.42 -19.67
C LYS A 478 6.14 -16.03 -19.45
N VAL A 479 5.84 -15.13 -20.37
CA VAL A 479 6.22 -13.71 -20.30
C VAL A 479 4.94 -12.88 -20.30
N VAL A 480 4.85 -11.90 -19.39
CA VAL A 480 3.83 -10.84 -19.39
C VAL A 480 4.53 -9.52 -19.66
N ARG A 481 4.30 -8.95 -20.85
CA ARG A 481 4.98 -7.75 -21.33
C ARG A 481 4.09 -6.52 -21.17
N ILE A 482 4.62 -5.49 -20.51
CA ILE A 482 3.96 -4.19 -20.41
C ILE A 482 4.81 -3.14 -21.09
N ARG A 483 4.26 -2.48 -22.10
CA ARG A 483 4.87 -1.30 -22.68
C ARG A 483 4.61 -0.12 -21.76
N ILE A 484 5.68 0.57 -21.38
CA ILE A 484 5.58 1.88 -20.73
C ILE A 484 5.75 3.01 -21.74
N PRO A 485 5.21 4.20 -21.44
CA PRO A 485 5.39 5.38 -22.29
C PRO A 485 6.85 5.64 -22.65
N THR A 486 7.12 5.96 -23.92
CA THR A 486 8.48 6.20 -24.40
C THR A 486 9.03 7.51 -23.83
N THR A 487 10.36 7.65 -23.78
CA THR A 487 11.00 8.92 -23.41
C THR A 487 10.50 10.07 -24.31
N GLN A 488 10.35 9.83 -25.62
CA GLN A 488 9.84 10.82 -26.56
C GLN A 488 8.39 11.19 -26.28
N TYR A 489 7.57 10.22 -25.91
CA TYR A 489 6.18 10.44 -25.55
C TYR A 489 6.07 11.29 -24.29
N ILE A 490 6.71 10.88 -23.19
CA ILE A 490 6.72 11.65 -21.92
C ILE A 490 7.26 13.06 -22.16
N ARG A 491 8.31 13.17 -22.98
CA ARG A 491 8.87 14.44 -23.43
C ARG A 491 7.83 15.31 -24.15
N SER A 492 7.01 14.77 -25.04
CA SER A 492 6.00 15.55 -25.76
C SER A 492 4.92 16.17 -24.86
N PHE A 493 4.63 15.57 -23.69
CA PHE A 493 3.77 16.20 -22.68
C PHE A 493 4.52 17.25 -21.87
N MET A 494 5.82 17.09 -21.66
CA MET A 494 6.61 17.98 -20.83
C MET A 494 7.25 19.16 -21.60
N GLU A 495 7.24 19.12 -22.93
CA GLU A 495 7.76 20.19 -23.78
C GLU A 495 6.76 21.35 -23.86
N GLU A 496 7.19 22.53 -23.39
CA GLU A 496 6.51 23.78 -23.73
C GLU A 496 6.84 24.17 -25.17
N LYS A 497 5.85 24.66 -25.93
CA LYS A 497 6.09 25.18 -27.28
C LYS A 497 7.19 26.25 -27.22
N ASP A 498 8.20 26.09 -28.06
CA ASP A 498 9.32 27.01 -28.27
C ASP A 498 10.40 27.08 -27.17
N LYS A 499 10.42 26.16 -26.19
CA LYS A 499 11.52 26.04 -25.21
C LYS A 499 12.30 24.74 -25.33
N LYS A 500 13.64 24.85 -25.30
CA LYS A 500 14.54 23.69 -25.23
C LYS A 500 14.54 23.13 -23.81
N MET A 501 14.35 21.82 -23.66
CA MET A 501 14.41 21.16 -22.36
C MET A 501 15.79 21.32 -21.70
N SER A 502 15.78 21.63 -20.41
CA SER A 502 16.98 21.64 -19.57
C SER A 502 17.47 20.22 -19.26
N TRP A 503 18.66 20.13 -18.66
CA TRP A 503 19.18 18.82 -18.24
C TRP A 503 18.33 18.19 -17.12
N PHE A 504 17.84 19.00 -16.17
CA PHE A 504 16.94 18.52 -15.11
C PHE A 504 15.57 18.09 -15.65
N ASP A 505 15.12 18.67 -16.77
CA ASP A 505 13.92 18.20 -17.44
C ASP A 505 14.10 16.79 -18.00
N LEU A 506 15.24 16.53 -18.65
CA LEU A 506 15.57 15.21 -19.18
C LEU A 506 15.72 14.18 -18.04
N LEU A 507 16.40 14.56 -16.95
CA LEU A 507 16.49 13.72 -15.75
C LEU A 507 15.10 13.37 -15.21
N GLY A 508 14.21 14.36 -15.13
CA GLY A 508 12.82 14.18 -14.70
C GLY A 508 12.05 13.23 -15.62
N VAL A 509 12.21 13.33 -16.94
CA VAL A 509 11.60 12.40 -17.90
C VAL A 509 12.10 10.96 -17.70
N HIS A 510 13.40 10.77 -17.51
CA HIS A 510 13.96 9.43 -17.27
C HIS A 510 13.46 8.82 -15.95
N ALA A 511 13.36 9.63 -14.89
CA ALA A 511 12.81 9.21 -13.61
C ALA A 511 11.31 8.88 -13.71
N ALA A 512 10.52 9.75 -14.34
CA ALA A 512 9.08 9.53 -14.57
C ALA A 512 8.82 8.22 -15.33
N ARG A 513 9.64 7.90 -16.33
CA ARG A 513 9.57 6.63 -17.05
C ARG A 513 9.83 5.42 -16.15
N ARG A 514 10.83 5.49 -15.27
CA ARG A 514 11.11 4.41 -14.30
C ARG A 514 9.91 4.23 -13.36
N PHE A 515 9.36 5.34 -12.87
CA PHE A 515 8.21 5.32 -11.97
C PHE A 515 6.94 4.78 -12.64
N ALA A 516 6.76 4.99 -13.96
CA ALA A 516 5.72 4.34 -14.74
C ALA A 516 5.87 2.81 -14.74
N SER A 517 7.08 2.28 -14.93
CA SER A 517 7.35 0.84 -14.85
C SER A 517 7.04 0.26 -13.48
N GLU A 518 7.46 0.97 -12.42
CA GLU A 518 7.16 0.60 -11.04
C GLU A 518 5.65 0.60 -10.76
N LEU A 519 4.92 1.60 -11.27
CA LEU A 519 3.48 1.66 -11.10
C LEU A 519 2.78 0.48 -11.82
N SER A 520 3.15 0.19 -13.08
CA SER A 520 2.64 -0.99 -13.79
C SER A 520 2.92 -2.28 -13.00
N CYS A 521 4.14 -2.46 -12.51
CA CYS A 521 4.50 -3.62 -11.69
C CYS A 521 3.62 -3.74 -10.44
N LYS A 522 3.40 -2.63 -9.72
CA LYS A 522 2.50 -2.58 -8.56
C LYS A 522 1.08 -3.02 -8.92
N LEU A 523 0.51 -2.50 -10.00
CA LEU A 523 -0.85 -2.85 -10.45
C LEU A 523 -0.96 -4.35 -10.74
N LEU A 524 0.02 -4.93 -11.44
CA LEU A 524 0.05 -6.37 -11.74
C LEU A 524 0.18 -7.23 -10.49
N LEU A 525 1.09 -6.88 -9.58
CA LEU A 525 1.27 -7.61 -8.33
C LEU A 525 0.00 -7.57 -7.47
N ASN A 526 -0.61 -6.39 -7.34
CA ASN A 526 -1.87 -6.24 -6.61
C ASN A 526 -2.99 -7.08 -7.23
N ALA A 527 -3.07 -7.15 -8.56
CA ALA A 527 -4.04 -8.00 -9.26
C ALA A 527 -3.79 -9.49 -9.02
N ILE A 528 -2.52 -9.93 -9.10
CA ILE A 528 -2.11 -11.33 -8.88
C ILE A 528 -2.43 -11.75 -7.45
N SER A 529 -1.91 -11.04 -6.44
CA SER A 529 -2.11 -11.43 -5.05
C SER A 529 -3.58 -11.34 -4.62
N THR A 530 -4.30 -10.30 -5.06
CA THR A 530 -5.74 -10.17 -4.74
C THR A 530 -6.56 -11.26 -5.41
N GLY A 531 -6.34 -11.50 -6.71
CA GLY A 531 -7.04 -12.55 -7.45
C GLY A 531 -6.78 -13.95 -6.88
N ALA A 532 -5.52 -14.26 -6.53
CA ALA A 532 -5.16 -15.53 -5.92
C ALA A 532 -5.90 -15.77 -4.59
N HIS A 533 -6.01 -14.77 -3.73
CA HIS A 533 -6.70 -14.90 -2.45
C HIS A 533 -8.23 -14.87 -2.59
N ILE A 534 -8.77 -14.22 -3.62
CA ILE A 534 -10.17 -14.37 -4.01
C ILE A 534 -10.46 -15.81 -4.43
N GLN A 535 -9.58 -16.44 -5.22
CA GLN A 535 -9.72 -17.86 -5.58
C GLN A 535 -9.56 -18.81 -4.38
N LYS A 536 -8.71 -18.44 -3.40
CA LYS A 536 -8.58 -19.13 -2.10
C LYS A 536 -9.81 -18.90 -1.19
N GLY A 537 -10.78 -18.08 -1.62
CA GLY A 537 -12.03 -17.76 -0.93
C GLY A 537 -11.86 -17.00 0.37
N LYS A 538 -10.85 -16.12 0.44
CA LYS A 538 -10.60 -15.18 1.54
C LYS A 538 -11.42 -13.89 1.44
N VAL A 539 -12.18 -13.74 0.35
CA VAL A 539 -13.05 -12.61 0.06
C VAL A 539 -14.47 -13.13 -0.16
N TYR A 540 -15.46 -12.42 0.39
CA TYR A 540 -16.88 -12.62 0.13
C TYR A 540 -17.50 -11.30 -0.33
N HIS A 541 -18.21 -11.32 -1.46
CA HIS A 541 -18.48 -10.12 -2.25
C HIS A 541 -17.18 -9.34 -2.52
N ASN A 542 -17.05 -8.14 -1.98
CA ASN A 542 -15.80 -7.36 -1.97
C ASN A 542 -15.30 -7.07 -0.55
N LEU A 543 -15.60 -7.95 0.41
CA LEU A 543 -15.19 -7.83 1.81
C LEU A 543 -14.10 -8.85 2.16
N MET A 544 -13.09 -8.39 2.91
CA MET A 544 -12.03 -9.25 3.46
C MET A 544 -12.55 -10.05 4.64
N VAL A 545 -13.06 -11.26 4.39
CA VAL A 545 -13.70 -12.07 5.44
C VAL A 545 -12.73 -12.90 6.27
N ASP A 546 -11.43 -12.85 6.01
CA ASP A 546 -10.41 -13.53 6.83
C ASP A 546 -9.28 -12.58 7.27
N LEU A 547 -9.57 -11.27 7.35
CA LEU A 547 -8.61 -10.28 7.84
C LEU A 547 -8.28 -10.50 9.33
N LYS A 548 -7.06 -10.09 9.74
CA LYS A 548 -6.64 -10.11 11.14
C LYS A 548 -7.05 -8.81 11.84
N LEU A 549 -7.58 -8.89 13.07
CA LEU A 549 -7.99 -7.71 13.85
C LEU A 549 -6.80 -7.16 14.63
N SER A 550 -5.82 -6.60 13.93
CA SER A 550 -4.49 -6.28 14.48
C SER A 550 -4.27 -4.82 14.85
N ASN A 551 -5.21 -3.93 14.53
CA ASN A 551 -5.24 -2.53 14.98
C ASN A 551 -6.69 -2.05 15.14
N SER A 552 -6.87 -0.86 15.70
CA SER A 552 -8.19 -0.31 16.03
C SER A 552 -9.08 -0.11 14.79
N LYS A 553 -8.48 0.22 13.64
CA LYS A 553 -9.15 0.34 12.34
C LYS A 553 -9.72 -1.01 11.88
N LEU A 554 -8.90 -2.06 11.90
CA LEU A 554 -9.30 -3.41 11.47
C LEU A 554 -10.29 -4.05 12.44
N PHE A 555 -10.18 -3.78 13.74
CA PHE A 555 -11.17 -4.23 14.73
C PHE A 555 -12.57 -3.70 14.42
N ARG A 556 -12.70 -2.39 14.15
CA ARG A 556 -13.98 -1.77 13.76
C ARG A 556 -14.49 -2.30 12.43
N ARG A 557 -13.62 -2.39 11.43
CA ARG A 557 -13.97 -2.99 10.14
C ARG A 557 -14.52 -4.40 10.31
N GLY A 558 -13.91 -5.19 11.20
CA GLY A 558 -14.37 -6.52 11.56
C GLY A 558 -15.79 -6.55 12.10
N ILE A 559 -16.11 -5.68 13.07
CA ILE A 559 -17.46 -5.53 13.61
C ILE A 559 -18.46 -5.19 12.50
N GLU A 560 -18.09 -4.27 11.59
CA GLU A 560 -18.98 -3.83 10.52
C GLU A 560 -19.21 -4.88 9.43
N ILE A 561 -18.19 -5.68 9.10
CA ILE A 561 -18.36 -6.85 8.23
C ILE A 561 -19.36 -7.82 8.87
N VAL A 562 -19.22 -8.12 10.16
CA VAL A 562 -20.12 -9.03 10.88
C VAL A 562 -21.53 -8.46 10.92
N LYS A 563 -21.69 -7.18 11.28
CA LYS A 563 -22.97 -6.47 11.33
C LYS A 563 -23.71 -6.55 10.00
N SER A 564 -23.00 -6.30 8.91
CA SER A 564 -23.55 -6.30 7.54
C SER A 564 -23.92 -7.70 7.07
N LEU A 565 -23.01 -8.67 7.18
CA LEU A 565 -23.21 -10.02 6.62
C LEU A 565 -24.13 -10.91 7.46
N ALA A 566 -24.22 -10.66 8.77
CA ALA A 566 -25.17 -11.34 9.66
C ALA A 566 -26.48 -10.54 9.86
N THR A 567 -26.59 -9.36 9.23
CA THR A 567 -27.78 -8.49 9.29
C THR A 567 -28.24 -8.24 10.73
N CYS A 568 -27.30 -7.92 11.62
CA CYS A 568 -27.53 -7.82 13.07
C CYS A 568 -27.24 -6.41 13.61
N SER A 569 -27.49 -6.19 14.91
CA SER A 569 -27.12 -4.93 15.57
C SER A 569 -25.61 -4.87 15.83
N GLU A 570 -25.09 -3.66 16.03
CA GLU A 570 -23.69 -3.45 16.41
C GLU A 570 -23.33 -4.17 17.72
N ASP A 571 -24.25 -4.19 18.71
CA ASP A 571 -24.05 -4.92 19.97
C ASP A 571 -23.89 -6.43 19.74
N THR A 572 -24.75 -7.01 18.89
CA THR A 572 -24.66 -8.44 18.52
C THR A 572 -23.37 -8.74 17.78
N ALA A 573 -22.98 -7.88 16.84
CA ALA A 573 -21.74 -8.02 16.09
C ALA A 573 -20.50 -7.93 17.00
N LEU A 574 -20.43 -6.92 17.87
CA LEU A 574 -19.37 -6.78 18.87
C LEU A 574 -19.31 -8.00 19.79
N ASN A 575 -20.46 -8.46 20.29
CA ASN A 575 -20.53 -9.65 21.13
C ASN A 575 -19.96 -10.88 20.41
N ALA A 576 -20.37 -11.12 19.16
CA ALA A 576 -19.87 -12.22 18.35
C ALA A 576 -18.36 -12.13 18.09
N VAL A 577 -17.84 -10.93 17.80
CA VAL A 577 -16.41 -10.67 17.63
C VAL A 577 -15.63 -10.98 18.92
N LEU A 578 -16.11 -10.53 20.08
CA LEU A 578 -15.46 -10.82 21.36
C LEU A 578 -15.53 -12.31 21.71
N ARG A 579 -16.65 -12.99 21.46
CA ARG A 579 -16.75 -14.45 21.61
C ARG A 579 -15.74 -15.18 20.74
N ALA A 580 -15.62 -14.79 19.48
CA ALA A 580 -14.65 -15.36 18.56
C ALA A 580 -13.20 -15.04 18.98
N LEU A 581 -12.89 -13.81 19.40
CA LEU A 581 -11.56 -13.39 19.87
C LEU A 581 -11.10 -14.14 21.12
N TYR A 582 -11.97 -14.31 22.10
CA TYR A 582 -11.60 -14.92 23.38
C TYR A 582 -11.97 -16.40 23.50
N GLY A 583 -12.64 -16.97 22.50
CA GLY A 583 -13.03 -18.38 22.51
C GLY A 583 -14.08 -18.71 23.59
N THR A 584 -14.95 -17.75 23.90
CA THR A 584 -15.94 -17.84 24.99
C THR A 584 -17.37 -17.88 24.46
N ASN A 585 -18.27 -18.51 25.22
CA ASN A 585 -19.70 -18.48 24.94
C ASN A 585 -20.41 -17.27 25.56
N VAL A 586 -19.81 -16.65 26.57
CA VAL A 586 -20.38 -15.51 27.31
C VAL A 586 -19.35 -14.39 27.37
N VAL A 587 -19.78 -13.18 26.99
CA VAL A 587 -18.97 -11.96 27.10
C VAL A 587 -19.40 -11.23 28.37
N SER A 588 -18.49 -11.10 29.33
CA SER A 588 -18.77 -10.35 30.56
C SER A 588 -18.74 -8.84 30.32
N GLU A 589 -19.31 -8.08 31.23
CA GLU A 589 -19.31 -6.61 31.15
C GLU A 589 -17.89 -6.04 31.31
N GLU A 590 -17.04 -6.70 32.10
CA GLU A 590 -15.62 -6.34 32.23
C GLU A 590 -14.90 -6.52 30.90
N LEU A 591 -15.17 -7.62 30.17
CA LEU A 591 -14.57 -7.87 28.87
C LEU A 591 -14.99 -6.83 27.82
N ARG A 592 -16.23 -6.34 27.88
CA ARG A 592 -16.73 -5.25 27.01
C ARG A 592 -16.05 -3.90 27.28
N LYS A 593 -15.54 -3.69 28.50
CA LYS A 593 -14.87 -2.45 28.94
C LYS A 593 -13.36 -2.49 28.74
N VAL A 594 -12.80 -3.63 28.36
CA VAL A 594 -11.37 -3.75 28.02
C VAL A 594 -11.05 -2.80 26.87
N ALA A 595 -9.86 -2.23 26.91
CA ALA A 595 -9.40 -1.31 25.88
C ALA A 595 -9.27 -2.03 24.52
N VAL A 596 -9.55 -1.29 23.43
CA VAL A 596 -9.48 -1.86 22.07
C VAL A 596 -8.08 -2.37 21.74
N SER A 597 -7.03 -1.72 22.28
CA SER A 597 -5.63 -2.17 22.16
C SER A 597 -5.40 -3.61 22.63
N GLU A 598 -6.11 -4.06 23.66
CA GLU A 598 -5.98 -5.42 24.19
C GLU A 598 -6.74 -6.43 23.32
N HIS A 599 -7.90 -6.04 22.78
CA HIS A 599 -8.61 -6.86 21.80
C HIS A 599 -7.77 -7.07 20.52
N THR A 600 -7.10 -6.01 20.04
CA THR A 600 -6.29 -6.09 18.82
C THR A 600 -4.99 -6.86 19.01
N ARG A 601 -4.42 -6.84 20.23
CA ARG A 601 -3.30 -7.70 20.62
C ARG A 601 -3.64 -9.18 20.44
N VAL A 602 -4.82 -9.61 20.91
CA VAL A 602 -5.33 -10.98 20.71
C VAL A 602 -5.67 -11.23 19.25
N GLY A 603 -6.35 -10.28 18.61
CA GLY A 603 -6.78 -10.38 17.20
C GLY A 603 -5.64 -10.45 16.18
N SER A 604 -4.44 -10.01 16.54
CA SER A 604 -3.23 -10.10 15.69
C SER A 604 -2.79 -11.54 15.41
N PHE A 605 -3.11 -12.48 16.31
CA PHE A 605 -2.67 -13.87 16.20
C PHE A 605 -3.82 -14.83 15.97
N LYS A 606 -5.07 -14.39 16.15
CA LYS A 606 -6.22 -15.28 16.05
C LYS A 606 -6.74 -15.38 14.61
N PRO A 607 -6.67 -16.56 13.97
CA PRO A 607 -7.19 -16.74 12.62
C PRO A 607 -8.72 -16.84 12.63
N LYS A 608 -9.35 -16.57 11.49
CA LYS A 608 -10.79 -16.85 11.26
C LYS A 608 -11.72 -16.25 12.31
N VAL A 609 -11.38 -15.09 12.88
CA VAL A 609 -12.25 -14.37 13.84
C VAL A 609 -13.54 -13.91 13.17
N ILE A 610 -13.45 -13.21 12.05
CA ILE A 610 -14.61 -12.69 11.31
C ILE A 610 -15.58 -13.78 10.83
N PRO A 611 -15.14 -14.84 10.13
CA PRO A 611 -16.08 -15.85 9.66
C PRO A 611 -16.70 -16.61 10.83
N THR A 612 -15.96 -16.83 11.93
CA THR A 612 -16.55 -17.40 13.16
C THR A 612 -17.61 -16.47 13.74
N SER A 613 -17.33 -15.17 13.79
CA SER A 613 -18.24 -14.15 14.32
C SER A 613 -19.51 -14.03 13.51
N ILE A 614 -19.43 -14.11 12.17
CA ILE A 614 -20.62 -14.12 11.30
C ILE A 614 -21.52 -15.31 11.65
N ILE A 615 -20.95 -16.51 11.83
CA ILE A 615 -21.74 -17.69 12.19
C ILE A 615 -22.38 -17.53 13.57
N LEU A 616 -21.64 -17.01 14.54
CA LEU A 616 -22.16 -16.75 15.90
C LEU A 616 -23.27 -15.71 15.93
N ALA A 617 -23.20 -14.71 15.06
CA ALA A 617 -24.22 -13.67 14.94
C ALA A 617 -25.45 -14.16 14.17
N SER A 618 -25.26 -14.95 13.10
CA SER A 618 -26.34 -15.49 12.27
C SER A 618 -27.03 -16.72 12.87
N LYS A 619 -26.32 -17.50 13.71
CA LYS A 619 -26.82 -18.71 14.35
C LYS A 619 -26.64 -18.62 15.86
N SER A 620 -27.71 -18.85 16.60
CA SER A 620 -27.66 -19.03 18.05
C SER A 620 -26.95 -20.35 18.40
N CYS A 621 -25.63 -20.36 18.31
CA CYS A 621 -24.78 -21.52 18.52
C CYS A 621 -23.61 -21.20 19.46
N LEU A 622 -22.97 -22.24 19.99
CA LEU A 622 -21.79 -22.17 20.84
C LEU A 622 -20.52 -21.97 19.98
N ILE A 623 -19.46 -21.47 20.60
CA ILE A 623 -18.19 -21.18 19.90
C ILE A 623 -17.59 -22.41 19.21
N HIS A 624 -17.64 -23.57 19.86
CA HIS A 624 -17.13 -24.81 19.29
C HIS A 624 -17.96 -25.28 18.09
N GLU A 625 -19.29 -25.12 18.14
CA GLU A 625 -20.19 -25.45 17.03
C GLU A 625 -19.90 -24.57 15.81
N ALA A 626 -19.69 -23.26 16.01
CA ALA A 626 -19.32 -22.34 14.94
C ALA A 626 -17.97 -22.72 14.29
N MET A 627 -16.97 -23.09 15.10
CA MET A 627 -15.67 -23.57 14.61
C MET A 627 -15.80 -24.89 13.84
N GLU A 628 -16.59 -25.85 14.34
CA GLU A 628 -16.88 -27.11 13.65
C GLU A 628 -17.59 -26.90 12.32
N ILE A 629 -18.50 -25.92 12.24
CA ILE A 629 -19.14 -25.56 10.97
C ILE A 629 -18.07 -25.09 9.97
N LEU A 630 -17.16 -24.19 10.36
CA LEU A 630 -16.09 -23.72 9.46
C LEU A 630 -15.15 -24.85 9.02
N LEU A 631 -14.85 -25.82 9.88
CA LEU A 631 -14.00 -26.96 9.53
C LEU A 631 -14.61 -27.86 8.47
N LYS A 632 -15.94 -27.88 8.33
CA LYS A 632 -16.64 -28.64 7.28
C LYS A 632 -16.47 -28.03 5.89
N PHE A 633 -16.03 -26.77 5.80
CA PHE A 633 -15.82 -26.08 4.54
C PHE A 633 -14.33 -25.84 4.29
N PRO A 634 -13.75 -26.34 3.18
CA PRO A 634 -12.37 -26.05 2.83
C PRO A 634 -12.17 -24.57 2.47
N VAL A 635 -13.24 -23.88 2.05
CA VAL A 635 -13.22 -22.49 1.59
C VAL A 635 -14.19 -21.66 2.42
N ILE A 636 -13.70 -20.59 3.04
CA ILE A 636 -14.48 -19.72 3.95
C ILE A 636 -15.71 -19.14 3.23
N ARG A 637 -15.52 -18.62 2.01
CA ARG A 637 -16.62 -18.11 1.17
C ARG A 637 -17.78 -19.09 1.04
N THR A 638 -17.50 -20.38 0.84
CA THR A 638 -18.54 -21.40 0.68
C THR A 638 -19.35 -21.60 1.96
N ALA A 639 -18.69 -21.52 3.13
CA ALA A 639 -19.38 -21.54 4.42
C ALA A 639 -20.33 -20.35 4.53
N LEU A 640 -19.85 -19.14 4.25
CA LEU A 640 -20.64 -17.91 4.35
C LEU A 640 -21.83 -17.92 3.37
N ALA A 641 -21.62 -18.33 2.11
CA ALA A 641 -22.69 -18.39 1.12
C ALA A 641 -23.86 -19.30 1.52
N GLN A 642 -23.59 -20.41 2.22
CA GLN A 642 -24.65 -21.30 2.71
C GLN A 642 -25.33 -20.77 3.98
N LEU A 643 -24.61 -19.99 4.79
CA LEU A 643 -25.06 -19.55 6.12
C LEU A 643 -25.77 -18.18 6.08
N CYS A 644 -25.41 -17.32 5.13
CA CYS A 644 -26.01 -16.01 4.90
C CYS A 644 -27.21 -16.06 3.92
N ALA A 645 -27.76 -17.24 3.61
CA ALA A 645 -28.84 -17.38 2.64
C ALA A 645 -30.13 -16.70 3.13
N VAL A 646 -30.34 -15.42 2.79
CA VAL A 646 -31.52 -14.84 2.08
C VAL A 646 -31.30 -13.34 1.74
N THR A 647 -31.55 -13.02 0.45
CA THR A 647 -31.86 -11.76 -0.27
C THR A 647 -30.92 -10.55 -0.24
N SER A 648 -30.36 -10.28 -1.43
CA SER A 648 -29.73 -9.03 -1.91
C SER A 648 -28.43 -8.63 -1.21
N PRO A 649 -27.40 -8.20 -1.97
CA PRO A 649 -26.13 -7.76 -1.36
C PRO A 649 -26.41 -6.60 -0.39
N PRO A 650 -26.02 -6.71 0.90
CA PRO A 650 -26.24 -5.63 1.84
C PRO A 650 -25.33 -4.46 1.45
N MET A 651 -25.90 -3.26 1.32
CA MET A 651 -25.09 -2.04 1.38
C MET A 651 -24.48 -1.99 2.78
N VAL A 652 -23.20 -2.36 2.89
CA VAL A 652 -22.46 -2.32 4.16
C VAL A 652 -22.43 -0.88 4.64
N GLN A 653 -23.13 -0.59 5.75
CA GLN A 653 -23.20 0.74 6.34
C GLN A 653 -22.37 0.81 7.62
N PHE A 654 -21.16 1.35 7.51
CA PHE A 654 -20.27 1.64 8.64
C PHE A 654 -20.78 2.87 9.43
N PRO A 655 -20.75 2.88 10.78
CA PRO A 655 -21.00 4.08 11.57
C PRO A 655 -19.77 5.01 11.55
N PRO A 656 -19.96 6.32 11.76
CA PRO A 656 -18.95 7.37 11.62
C PRO A 656 -17.77 7.23 12.56
#